data_AF-A0A9X3ITU8-F1
#
_entry.id   AF-A0A9X3ITU8-F1
#
_cell.length_a   1.000
_cell.length_b   1.000
_cell.length_c   1.000
_cell.angle_alpha   90.00
_cell.angle_beta   90.00
_cell.angle_gamma   90.00
#
_symmetry.space_group_name_H-M   'P 1'
#
loop_
_entity.id
_entity.type
_entity.pdbx_description
1 polymer ?
#
loop_
_entity_poly.entity_id
_entity_poly.type
_entity_poly.pdbx_seq_one_letter_code
_entity_poly.pdbx_strand_id
1 'polypeptide(L)'
;MNDRSDLSATQVEVSDIHPESSRELTDEGDDGHTSSGGPRPQRLEKRAFARFQRWNLEMLPLLDQLATRHQDSSWLRFDRAFPFAYCEAFSGQQALADVLVMANLTAEKPVAIRFDSDLAASAGQSVSFRLYSAAQQPALSDVIPVLENLGLRVLTEHPYRIETRRQQVFWVSEVRVQLALLPVDQKGLWERLQTLFARVWYGDAENDRFNRLALVAGLDWREITLLRACARYIKQIRFGFSQTYLADVLFRHPHITAALLAFFRARFEPGNQDNEQAAYDVVERHLETVASLDEDRILRRFLQVMVATTRTNAWRQDEAGELRNFWAFRIRGADLPDLPKPCPAYETFVYSPSMEGVHLRAGKVARGGVRWSDRPEDYRTEVLGLVKAQQVKNSVIVPVGAKGGFVCKQLPEEASREEIQAEAIRCYQTFIRGLLDLTDNLVEGQVVHPPMTRRHDADDVYLVVAADKGTASFSDIANAIAAEYGYWLGDAFASGGSHGYDHKGMGITARGAWESVRRHCRELGMNAELDSLSAIAIGDMSGDVFGNGMLLAPRLRLLAAFNHQHIFVDPEPDVAAAFAERQRLFALPRSTWMDYRPEVISEGGGVFARNARWIPVSAAMQRRFGISVERITPNELIRVLLMAEVDLIWNGGIGTWVKASRENHADVGDKANDAVRINANELRARMIGEGGNLGFTQLARIEFSLRGGACYTDFIDNAAGVDCSDHEVNIKVLLDEQVKQARLSVEDRNRLLQEMTADVAALVLASNYRQAQAVELALVQSRDQGEEFAGYQRFLQQQGLLDPALEYLPDDEALVARRDTGMVLSRPELAVLLSYAKIELKQALLRSPVSRHPVFADAVASMLPAVLLKRFPDALEQHPLRRELVATAMANDLVNRAGITFAWRLRNLCGHDLGEIAAAWRVACRLFDIDRHWQAIEALDDQVAAPVRKAMMQAVMQLMERSTLWLLRYAPTVDALAALSDRGALATEWLVSPDVLSSLIPDSRWRPQFEQWQNAGVPVTTALFAAAAESLYWLLDIVDISHGREGGLEPVARVYFALGTTLELTWLDEQLRKVTGGGRWQTLAIKGYRRELDARLREITQAALAETGGDAAEVGAWLQQQGLTLARWRQTLADLQAAGQGDCALFSVALAVLGEFCTPSVLNPV
;
A
#
# COMPACT_ATOMS: atom_id res chain seq x y z
N MET A 1 46.72 27.95 10.64
CA MET A 1 46.80 29.35 10.20
C MET A 1 45.38 29.87 10.08
N ASN A 2 44.79 30.75 10.88
CA ASN A 2 45.03 31.43 12.17
C ASN A 2 43.58 31.60 12.72
N ASP A 3 43.15 31.12 13.88
CA ASP A 3 43.47 31.47 15.28
C ASP A 3 42.94 32.86 15.75
N ARG A 4 42.01 32.80 16.73
CA ARG A 4 41.84 33.65 17.94
C ARG A 4 41.07 35.00 17.99
N SER A 5 39.94 34.94 18.70
CA SER A 5 39.59 35.54 20.03
C SER A 5 39.42 37.06 20.27
N ASP A 6 38.25 37.36 20.87
CA ASP A 6 38.00 38.06 22.16
C ASP A 6 37.74 39.59 22.32
N LEU A 7 36.59 39.83 23.00
CA LEU A 7 36.27 40.72 24.16
C LEU A 7 35.94 42.23 24.02
N SER A 8 34.62 42.50 24.19
CA SER A 8 33.92 43.14 25.34
C SER A 8 33.77 44.68 25.55
N ALA A 9 32.53 44.99 26.02
CA ALA A 9 32.08 45.94 27.04
C ALA A 9 31.56 47.34 26.63
N THR A 10 30.25 47.58 26.86
CA THR A 10 29.77 48.42 28.00
C THR A 10 28.26 48.21 28.28
N GLN A 11 27.92 48.08 29.58
CA GLN A 11 26.58 47.94 30.19
C GLN A 11 25.85 49.28 30.31
N VAL A 12 24.51 49.28 30.43
CA VAL A 12 23.75 50.00 31.48
C VAL A 12 22.44 49.24 31.78
N GLU A 13 22.24 48.92 33.06
CA GLU A 13 21.02 48.37 33.70
C GLU A 13 19.99 49.47 33.99
N VAL A 14 18.68 49.15 33.98
CA VAL A 14 17.70 49.78 34.88
C VAL A 14 16.65 48.74 35.29
N SER A 15 16.55 48.51 36.59
CA SER A 15 15.58 47.67 37.31
C SER A 15 14.50 48.53 37.99
N ASP A 16 13.28 47.98 38.03
CA ASP A 16 12.21 48.01 39.05
C ASP A 16 11.95 49.25 39.93
N ILE A 17 10.66 49.56 40.14
CA ILE A 17 9.94 49.61 41.46
C ILE A 17 8.59 50.35 41.31
N HIS A 18 7.51 49.70 41.76
CA HIS A 18 6.24 50.26 42.28
C HIS A 18 6.29 50.18 43.83
N PRO A 19 5.35 50.73 44.63
CA PRO A 19 4.54 51.95 44.56
C PRO A 19 4.52 52.69 45.95
N GLU A 20 3.54 53.60 46.14
CA GLU A 20 2.94 54.09 47.41
C GLU A 20 3.23 55.52 47.93
N SER A 21 2.14 56.30 47.91
CA SER A 21 1.53 57.02 49.06
C SER A 21 1.90 58.48 49.37
N SER A 22 0.85 59.31 49.22
CA SER A 22 0.33 60.33 50.16
C SER A 22 1.22 61.47 50.69
N ARG A 23 0.86 62.73 50.36
CA ARG A 23 0.14 63.68 51.24
C ARG A 23 0.09 65.11 50.65
N GLU A 24 -1.09 65.69 50.77
CA GLU A 24 -1.46 67.08 51.13
C GLU A 24 -0.49 68.25 50.86
N LEU A 25 -0.97 69.33 50.22
CA LEU A 25 -1.32 70.60 50.90
C LEU A 25 -1.70 71.74 49.90
N THR A 26 -2.86 72.36 50.20
CA THR A 26 -3.25 73.79 50.14
C THR A 26 -3.16 74.61 48.85
N ASP A 27 -4.35 74.92 48.31
CA ASP A 27 -5.03 76.23 48.33
C ASP A 27 -4.21 77.52 48.11
N GLU A 28 -4.46 78.24 47.00
CA GLU A 28 -5.02 79.61 46.99
C GLU A 28 -5.38 80.07 45.55
N GLY A 29 -6.38 80.97 45.47
CA GLY A 29 -7.21 81.36 44.31
C GLY A 29 -6.55 81.96 43.06
N ASP A 30 -7.31 82.00 41.95
CA ASP A 30 -7.89 83.27 41.45
C ASP A 30 -8.99 83.01 40.39
N ASP A 31 -9.91 83.96 40.31
CA ASP A 31 -11.21 83.96 39.64
C ASP A 31 -11.19 83.96 38.10
N GLY A 32 -12.20 83.32 37.50
CA GLY A 32 -12.44 83.36 36.05
C GLY A 32 -13.80 82.79 35.65
N HIS A 33 -14.88 83.55 35.88
CA HIS A 33 -16.24 83.22 35.43
C HIS A 33 -16.34 83.09 33.90
N THR A 34 -16.70 81.89 33.41
CA THR A 34 -17.58 81.74 32.24
C THR A 34 -18.54 80.57 32.44
N SER A 35 -19.82 80.89 32.52
CA SER A 35 -20.94 79.97 32.62
C SER A 35 -21.30 79.34 31.27
N SER A 36 -21.15 78.03 31.14
CA SER A 36 -21.93 77.22 30.18
C SER A 36 -22.47 75.99 30.90
N GLY A 37 -23.78 75.98 31.11
CA GLY A 37 -24.49 75.01 31.94
C GLY A 37 -24.48 73.59 31.37
N GLY A 38 -23.84 72.67 32.08
CA GLY A 38 -24.20 71.25 32.06
C GLY A 38 -25.42 70.99 32.95
N PRO A 39 -26.35 70.08 32.58
CA PRO A 39 -27.53 69.79 33.39
C PRO A 39 -27.15 69.16 34.75
N ARG A 40 -27.80 69.63 35.82
CA ARG A 40 -27.67 69.10 37.19
C ARG A 40 -28.02 67.59 37.24
N PRO A 41 -27.26 66.74 37.96
CA PRO A 41 -27.45 65.27 38.01
C PRO A 41 -28.90 64.83 38.28
N GLN A 42 -29.61 65.50 39.19
CA GLN A 42 -30.99 65.17 39.58
C GLN A 42 -32.04 65.33 38.46
N ARG A 43 -31.80 66.16 37.43
CA ARG A 43 -32.71 66.29 36.27
C ARG A 43 -32.46 65.19 35.23
N LEU A 44 -31.24 64.69 35.13
CA LEU A 44 -30.89 63.55 34.28
C LEU A 44 -31.48 62.26 34.88
N GLU A 45 -31.34 62.05 36.19
CA GLU A 45 -31.91 60.89 36.91
C GLU A 45 -33.43 60.79 36.78
N LYS A 46 -34.17 61.90 36.92
CA LYS A 46 -35.64 61.89 36.74
C LYS A 46 -36.07 61.59 35.30
N ARG A 47 -35.33 62.09 34.30
CA ARG A 47 -35.59 61.81 32.87
C ARG A 47 -35.26 60.36 32.50
N ALA A 48 -34.14 59.87 33.00
CA ALA A 48 -33.68 58.48 32.90
C ALA A 48 -34.73 57.51 33.47
N PHE A 49 -35.18 57.75 34.70
CA PHE A 49 -36.19 56.92 35.36
C PHE A 49 -37.56 56.94 34.64
N ALA A 50 -38.02 58.10 34.16
CA ALA A 50 -39.26 58.20 33.38
C ALA A 50 -39.17 57.44 32.05
N ARG A 51 -37.99 57.44 31.39
CA ARG A 51 -37.73 56.66 30.17
C ARG A 51 -37.79 55.15 30.46
N PHE A 52 -37.19 54.70 31.56
CA PHE A 52 -37.26 53.30 31.99
C PHE A 52 -38.68 52.84 32.32
N GLN A 53 -39.48 53.68 32.98
CA GLN A 53 -40.89 53.38 33.25
C GLN A 53 -41.72 53.27 31.96
N ARG A 54 -41.54 54.21 31.03
CA ARG A 54 -42.20 54.18 29.71
C ARG A 54 -41.81 52.95 28.91
N TRP A 55 -40.53 52.59 28.90
CA TRP A 55 -40.02 51.41 28.21
C TRP A 55 -40.66 50.12 28.75
N ASN A 56 -40.78 49.98 30.08
CA ASN A 56 -41.45 48.82 30.69
C ASN A 56 -42.96 48.76 30.37
N LEU A 57 -43.63 49.92 30.24
CA LEU A 57 -45.02 50.01 29.81
C LEU A 57 -45.21 49.63 28.33
N GLU A 58 -44.21 49.86 27.48
CA GLU A 58 -44.20 49.43 26.08
C GLU A 58 -43.91 47.93 25.93
N MET A 59 -43.13 47.33 26.82
CA MET A 59 -42.70 45.92 26.75
C MET A 59 -43.75 44.90 27.15
N LEU A 60 -44.52 45.15 28.22
CA LEU A 60 -45.48 44.17 28.74
C LEU A 60 -46.57 43.79 27.70
N PRO A 61 -47.19 44.75 26.97
CA PRO A 61 -48.14 44.42 25.91
C PRO A 61 -47.53 43.60 24.76
N LEU A 62 -46.25 43.84 24.44
CA LEU A 62 -45.54 43.10 23.39
C LEU A 62 -45.28 41.65 23.81
N LEU A 63 -44.90 41.42 25.07
CA LEU A 63 -44.72 40.08 25.63
C LEU A 63 -46.06 39.33 25.73
N ASP A 64 -47.15 40.01 26.13
CA ASP A 64 -48.51 39.43 26.16
C ASP A 64 -49.00 39.02 24.76
N GLN A 65 -48.76 39.86 23.75
CA GLN A 65 -49.07 39.54 22.35
C GLN A 65 -48.29 38.33 21.86
N LEU A 66 -47.02 38.21 22.24
CA LEU A 66 -46.16 37.10 21.84
C LEU A 66 -46.56 35.80 22.56
N ALA A 67 -46.87 35.88 23.85
CA ALA A 67 -47.44 34.78 24.64
C ALA A 67 -48.76 34.26 24.06
N THR A 68 -49.63 35.18 23.64
CA THR A 68 -50.92 34.84 22.99
C THR A 68 -50.70 34.22 21.60
N ARG A 69 -49.82 34.81 20.78
CA ARG A 69 -49.53 34.33 19.41
C ARG A 69 -48.95 32.92 19.40
N HIS A 70 -48.06 32.60 20.33
CA HIS A 70 -47.38 31.30 20.42
C HIS A 70 -48.06 30.33 21.41
N GLN A 71 -49.17 30.73 22.04
CA GLN A 71 -49.87 29.97 23.09
C GLN A 71 -48.94 29.49 24.21
N ASP A 72 -47.96 30.32 24.58
CA ASP A 72 -46.94 29.96 25.56
C ASP A 72 -46.80 31.08 26.60
N SER A 73 -47.20 30.82 27.84
CA SER A 73 -47.04 31.81 28.93
C SER A 73 -45.59 32.01 29.36
N SER A 74 -44.66 31.17 28.87
CA SER A 74 -43.25 31.21 29.25
C SER A 74 -42.56 32.52 28.82
N TRP A 75 -43.08 33.24 27.81
CA TRP A 75 -42.56 34.53 27.34
C TRP A 75 -42.67 35.65 28.40
N LEU A 76 -43.62 35.55 29.33
CA LEU A 76 -43.80 36.51 30.43
C LEU A 76 -42.68 36.47 31.47
N ARG A 77 -41.77 35.48 31.40
CA ARG A 77 -40.58 35.42 32.25
C ARG A 77 -39.63 36.62 32.06
N PHE A 78 -39.69 37.28 30.90
CA PHE A 78 -38.87 38.44 30.56
C PHE A 78 -39.43 39.78 31.07
N ASP A 79 -40.59 39.78 31.73
CA ASP A 79 -41.16 40.99 32.31
C ASP A 79 -40.24 41.57 33.42
N ARG A 80 -39.83 42.83 33.23
CA ARG A 80 -38.81 43.55 34.03
C ARG A 80 -37.42 42.88 34.09
N ALA A 81 -37.07 42.06 33.10
CA ALA A 81 -35.79 41.34 33.10
C ALA A 81 -34.57 42.18 32.68
N PHE A 82 -34.79 43.35 32.07
CA PHE A 82 -33.75 44.14 31.42
C PHE A 82 -33.18 45.23 32.36
N PRO A 83 -31.85 45.41 32.42
CA PRO A 83 -31.22 46.41 33.27
C PRO A 83 -31.43 47.82 32.72
N PHE A 84 -31.31 48.82 33.60
CA PHE A 84 -31.50 50.23 33.25
C PHE A 84 -30.66 50.67 32.04
N ALA A 85 -29.37 50.31 32.01
CA ALA A 85 -28.44 50.64 30.93
C ALA A 85 -28.90 50.10 29.56
N TYR A 86 -29.53 48.92 29.54
CA TYR A 86 -30.09 48.34 28.32
C TYR A 86 -31.32 49.12 27.83
N CYS A 87 -32.23 49.48 28.74
CA CYS A 87 -33.43 50.25 28.42
C CYS A 87 -33.11 51.69 27.95
N GLU A 88 -31.94 52.22 28.32
CA GLU A 88 -31.44 53.49 27.80
C GLU A 88 -30.90 53.37 26.37
N ALA A 89 -30.30 52.23 26.03
CA ALA A 89 -29.71 51.97 24.72
C ALA A 89 -30.73 51.50 23.65
N PHE A 90 -31.74 50.71 24.03
CA PHE A 90 -32.62 50.02 23.07
C PHE A 90 -34.12 50.28 23.31
N SER A 91 -34.94 50.19 22.26
CA SER A 91 -36.40 50.29 22.34
C SER A 91 -37.07 48.98 22.77
N GLY A 92 -38.35 49.03 23.18
CA GLY A 92 -39.11 47.82 23.53
C GLY A 92 -39.24 46.84 22.35
N GLN A 93 -39.40 47.33 21.12
CA GLN A 93 -39.45 46.47 19.94
C GLN A 93 -38.11 45.73 19.69
N GLN A 94 -36.98 46.41 19.86
CA GLN A 94 -35.65 45.78 19.75
C GLN A 94 -35.43 44.73 20.82
N ALA A 95 -35.95 44.97 22.04
CA ALA A 95 -35.88 44.02 23.14
C ALA A 95 -36.78 42.81 22.94
N LEU A 96 -37.96 42.96 22.32
CA LEU A 96 -38.80 41.83 21.93
C LEU A 96 -38.08 40.89 20.95
N ALA A 97 -37.35 41.47 19.98
CA ALA A 97 -36.53 40.68 19.08
C ALA A 97 -35.42 39.94 19.84
N ASP A 98 -34.81 40.55 20.85
CA ASP A 98 -33.78 39.92 21.69
C ASP A 98 -34.35 38.80 22.56
N VAL A 99 -35.57 38.95 23.07
CA VAL A 99 -36.32 37.89 23.75
C VAL A 99 -36.51 36.67 22.85
N LEU A 100 -36.86 36.87 21.57
CA LEU A 100 -37.03 35.76 20.62
C LEU A 100 -35.74 34.96 20.43
N VAL A 101 -34.58 35.62 20.36
CA VAL A 101 -33.28 34.92 20.24
C VAL A 101 -32.93 34.21 21.54
N MET A 102 -33.03 34.90 22.69
CA MET A 102 -32.72 34.31 24.00
C MET A 102 -33.59 33.09 24.33
N ALA A 103 -34.86 33.08 23.89
CA ALA A 103 -35.75 31.95 24.12
C ALA A 103 -35.40 30.69 23.32
N ASN A 104 -34.66 30.83 22.22
CA ASN A 104 -34.19 29.71 21.41
C ASN A 104 -32.81 29.19 21.83
N LEU A 105 -32.15 29.83 22.80
CA LEU A 105 -30.89 29.33 23.37
C LEU A 105 -31.17 28.10 24.24
N THR A 106 -30.37 27.04 24.04
CA THR A 106 -30.45 25.79 24.79
C THR A 106 -29.13 25.52 25.51
N ALA A 107 -29.09 24.51 26.39
CA ALA A 107 -27.83 24.09 27.02
C ALA A 107 -26.80 23.62 25.98
N GLU A 108 -27.24 23.04 24.87
CA GLU A 108 -26.40 22.56 23.76
C GLU A 108 -26.00 23.68 22.79
N LYS A 109 -26.85 24.72 22.66
CA LYS A 109 -26.60 25.91 21.83
C LYS A 109 -26.75 27.18 22.66
N PRO A 110 -25.81 27.45 23.60
CA PRO A 110 -25.94 28.56 24.53
C PRO A 110 -25.61 29.92 23.92
N VAL A 111 -25.04 30.00 22.71
CA VAL A 111 -24.57 31.25 22.09
C VAL A 111 -25.24 31.49 20.73
N ALA A 112 -25.63 32.74 20.46
CA ALA A 112 -26.12 33.16 19.15
C ALA A 112 -25.64 34.57 18.82
N ILE A 113 -25.64 34.94 17.53
CA ILE A 113 -25.45 36.32 17.11
C ILE A 113 -26.60 36.79 16.22
N ARG A 114 -26.88 38.09 16.26
CA ARG A 114 -27.80 38.74 15.33
C ARG A 114 -27.24 40.08 14.87
N PHE A 115 -27.19 40.27 13.56
CA PHE A 115 -26.97 41.57 12.93
C PHE A 115 -28.31 42.25 12.66
N ASP A 116 -28.33 43.57 12.72
CA ASP A 116 -29.54 44.35 12.43
C ASP A 116 -29.73 44.49 10.91
N SER A 117 -30.88 44.00 10.41
CA SER A 117 -31.18 43.82 8.98
C SER A 117 -31.29 45.12 8.18
N ASP A 118 -31.48 46.25 8.84
CA ASP A 118 -31.73 47.56 8.19
C ASP A 118 -30.44 48.35 7.89
N LEU A 119 -29.27 47.77 8.18
CA LEU A 119 -27.98 48.42 7.97
C LEU A 119 -27.50 48.23 6.52
N ALA A 120 -27.67 49.26 5.69
CA ALA A 120 -26.96 49.38 4.42
C ALA A 120 -25.47 49.60 4.69
N ALA A 121 -24.65 48.59 4.42
CA ALA A 121 -23.21 48.66 4.65
C ALA A 121 -22.57 49.65 3.66
N SER A 122 -21.89 50.68 4.17
CA SER A 122 -21.01 51.55 3.38
C SER A 122 -19.58 51.57 3.95
N ALA A 123 -18.57 51.81 3.09
CA ALA A 123 -17.17 51.70 3.47
C ALA A 123 -16.84 52.63 4.64
N GLY A 124 -16.24 52.09 5.70
CA GLY A 124 -15.84 52.86 6.88
C GLY A 124 -16.93 53.10 7.92
N GLN A 125 -18.19 52.67 7.69
CA GLN A 125 -19.24 52.72 8.70
C GLN A 125 -19.13 51.56 9.71
N SER A 126 -19.35 51.88 10.98
CA SER A 126 -19.46 50.90 12.05
C SER A 126 -20.84 50.23 12.02
N VAL A 127 -20.86 48.90 12.03
CA VAL A 127 -22.06 48.07 12.15
C VAL A 127 -22.13 47.54 13.57
N SER A 128 -23.28 47.64 14.22
CA SER A 128 -23.54 46.98 15.51
C SER A 128 -24.17 45.61 15.27
N PHE A 129 -23.76 44.61 16.03
CA PHE A 129 -24.48 43.35 16.15
C PHE A 129 -24.61 42.96 17.62
N ARG A 130 -25.51 42.00 17.90
CA ARG A 130 -25.78 41.51 19.24
C ARG A 130 -25.30 40.07 19.38
N LEU A 131 -24.47 39.82 20.38
CA LEU A 131 -24.06 38.49 20.83
C LEU A 131 -24.90 38.11 22.04
N TYR A 132 -25.52 36.94 22.00
CA TYR A 132 -26.39 36.42 23.04
C TYR A 132 -25.72 35.20 23.66
N SER A 133 -25.78 35.08 24.98
CA SER A 133 -25.34 33.87 25.67
C SER A 133 -26.21 33.50 26.87
N ALA A 134 -26.42 32.21 27.08
CA ALA A 134 -27.08 31.66 28.25
C ALA A 134 -26.09 31.43 29.40
N ALA A 135 -26.47 31.85 30.61
CA ALA A 135 -25.74 31.71 31.88
C ALA A 135 -24.41 32.47 32.00
N GLN A 136 -23.45 32.27 31.10
CA GLN A 136 -22.11 32.86 31.17
C GLN A 136 -21.87 33.86 30.04
N GLN A 137 -21.04 34.88 30.28
CA GLN A 137 -20.58 35.75 29.20
C GLN A 137 -19.43 35.06 28.45
N PRO A 138 -19.48 34.92 27.12
CA PRO A 138 -18.35 34.38 26.35
C PRO A 138 -17.10 35.25 26.54
N ALA A 139 -15.93 34.63 26.64
CA ALA A 139 -14.69 35.40 26.75
C ALA A 139 -14.40 36.11 25.41
N LEU A 140 -14.00 37.38 25.47
CA LEU A 140 -13.63 38.16 24.29
C LEU A 140 -12.49 37.51 23.49
N SER A 141 -11.57 36.82 24.18
CA SER A 141 -10.48 36.04 23.57
C SER A 141 -10.98 34.97 22.61
N ASP A 142 -12.22 34.49 22.78
CA ASP A 142 -12.80 33.41 21.99
C ASP A 142 -13.65 33.99 20.84
N VAL A 143 -14.32 35.12 21.08
CA VAL A 143 -15.20 35.79 20.11
C VAL A 143 -14.43 36.60 19.08
N ILE A 144 -13.42 37.38 19.50
CA ILE A 144 -12.67 38.29 18.63
C ILE A 144 -12.03 37.54 17.44
N PRO A 145 -11.33 36.40 17.62
CA PRO A 145 -10.72 35.70 16.50
C PRO A 145 -11.73 35.28 15.42
N VAL A 146 -12.94 34.87 15.81
CA VAL A 146 -14.01 34.49 14.87
C VAL A 146 -14.42 35.70 14.03
N LEU A 147 -14.62 36.86 14.66
CA LEU A 147 -15.02 38.10 13.97
C LEU A 147 -13.92 38.61 13.03
N GLU A 148 -12.66 38.58 13.47
CA GLU A 148 -11.52 39.02 12.65
C GLU A 148 -11.32 38.14 11.40
N ASN A 149 -11.54 36.83 11.55
CA ASN A 149 -11.52 35.88 10.45
C ASN A 149 -12.74 36.01 9.52
N LEU A 150 -13.86 36.57 9.98
CA LEU A 150 -14.97 37.01 9.11
C LEU A 150 -14.65 38.33 8.36
N GLY A 151 -13.54 38.99 8.68
CA GLY A 151 -13.16 40.28 8.09
C GLY A 151 -13.73 41.49 8.82
N LEU A 152 -14.16 41.30 10.08
CA LEU A 152 -14.73 42.34 10.94
C LEU A 152 -13.69 42.79 11.96
N ARG A 153 -13.45 44.10 12.06
CA ARG A 153 -12.59 44.67 13.10
C ARG A 153 -13.44 45.12 14.28
N VAL A 154 -13.22 44.52 15.46
CA VAL A 154 -13.95 44.89 16.69
C VAL A 154 -13.48 46.25 17.19
N LEU A 155 -14.42 47.16 17.43
CA LEU A 155 -14.17 48.51 17.94
C LEU A 155 -14.47 48.60 19.44
N THR A 156 -15.66 48.16 19.85
CA THR A 156 -16.16 48.23 21.23
C THR A 156 -17.14 47.10 21.52
N GLU A 157 -17.17 46.61 22.77
CA GLU A 157 -18.20 45.71 23.30
C GLU A 157 -18.91 46.37 24.49
N HIS A 158 -20.23 46.29 24.54
CA HIS A 158 -21.05 46.68 25.70
C HIS A 158 -21.93 45.51 26.15
N PRO A 159 -21.57 44.77 27.22
CA PRO A 159 -22.34 43.65 27.74
C PRO A 159 -23.48 44.10 28.67
N TYR A 160 -24.64 43.44 28.54
CA TYR A 160 -25.82 43.65 29.37
C TYR A 160 -26.26 42.31 29.99
N ARG A 161 -26.36 42.27 31.32
CA ARG A 161 -26.87 41.10 32.06
C ARG A 161 -28.38 41.19 32.21
N ILE A 162 -29.11 40.25 31.61
CA ILE A 162 -30.57 40.15 31.65
C ILE A 162 -30.95 39.02 32.59
N GLU A 163 -31.78 39.30 33.58
CA GLU A 163 -32.21 38.32 34.58
C GLU A 163 -33.73 38.19 34.59
N THR A 164 -34.21 37.01 34.22
CA THR A 164 -35.66 36.73 34.16
C THR A 164 -36.27 36.57 35.55
N ARG A 165 -37.60 36.64 35.65
CA ARG A 165 -38.34 36.35 36.91
C ARG A 165 -38.09 34.94 37.46
N ARG A 166 -37.65 34.01 36.62
CA ARG A 166 -37.31 32.63 36.99
C ARG A 166 -35.82 32.46 37.32
N GLN A 167 -35.10 33.57 37.58
CA GLN A 167 -33.66 33.59 37.88
C GLN A 167 -32.77 32.98 36.77
N GLN A 168 -33.28 32.85 35.54
CA GLN A 168 -32.44 32.54 34.39
C GLN A 168 -31.68 33.79 33.96
N VAL A 169 -30.38 33.64 33.75
CA VAL A 169 -29.47 34.73 33.36
C VAL A 169 -29.10 34.58 31.89
N PHE A 170 -29.21 35.69 31.16
CA PHE A 170 -28.73 35.83 29.80
C PHE A 170 -27.79 37.02 29.70
N TRP A 171 -26.81 36.92 28.82
CA TRP A 171 -25.93 38.03 28.46
C TRP A 171 -26.24 38.46 27.04
N VAL A 172 -26.40 39.77 26.85
CA VAL A 172 -26.51 40.39 25.52
C VAL A 172 -25.40 41.40 25.39
N SER A 173 -24.45 41.17 24.50
CA SER A 173 -23.37 42.12 24.21
C SER A 173 -23.64 42.83 22.89
N GLU A 174 -23.73 44.16 22.92
CA GLU A 174 -23.67 44.97 21.70
C GLU A 174 -22.19 45.11 21.30
N VAL A 175 -21.84 44.54 20.15
CA VAL A 175 -20.50 44.63 19.58
C VAL A 175 -20.54 45.54 18.36
N ARG A 176 -19.73 46.61 18.39
CA ARG A 176 -19.52 47.46 17.20
C ARG A 176 -18.31 46.98 16.44
N VAL A 177 -18.52 46.72 15.16
CA VAL A 177 -17.47 46.30 14.24
C VAL A 177 -17.33 47.26 13.07
N GLN A 178 -16.13 47.38 12.55
CA GLN A 178 -15.84 48.02 11.29
C GLN A 178 -15.60 46.97 10.22
N LEU A 179 -16.22 47.16 9.06
CA LEU A 179 -15.98 46.35 7.87
C LEU A 179 -14.61 46.71 7.30
N ALA A 180 -13.72 45.73 7.17
CA ALA A 180 -12.41 45.95 6.56
C ALA A 180 -12.51 46.26 5.05
N LEU A 181 -13.53 45.72 4.37
CA LEU A 181 -13.83 45.91 2.94
C LEU A 181 -15.35 45.97 2.70
N LEU A 182 -15.74 46.52 1.54
CA LEU A 182 -17.12 46.51 1.08
C LEU A 182 -17.52 45.14 0.50
N PRO A 183 -18.66 44.56 0.91
CA PRO A 183 -19.18 43.33 0.31
C PRO A 183 -19.64 43.55 -1.13
N VAL A 184 -19.36 42.57 -2.01
CA VAL A 184 -19.79 42.59 -3.43
C VAL A 184 -21.30 42.34 -3.56
N ASP A 185 -21.87 41.49 -2.70
CA ASP A 185 -23.31 41.25 -2.60
C ASP A 185 -23.81 41.45 -1.16
N GLN A 186 -24.74 42.41 -0.99
CA GLN A 186 -25.35 42.72 0.30
C GLN A 186 -26.59 41.88 0.59
N LYS A 187 -27.18 41.22 -0.42
CA LYS A 187 -28.42 40.46 -0.27
C LYS A 187 -28.18 39.22 0.59
N GLY A 188 -28.84 39.13 1.75
CA GLY A 188 -28.71 38.00 2.67
C GLY A 188 -27.33 37.88 3.35
N LEU A 189 -26.46 38.89 3.23
CA LEU A 189 -25.11 38.89 3.81
C LEU A 189 -25.14 38.61 5.31
N TRP A 190 -26.01 39.32 6.03
CA TRP A 190 -26.11 39.23 7.49
C TRP A 190 -26.56 37.84 7.96
N GLU A 191 -27.48 37.20 7.24
CA GLU A 191 -27.91 35.82 7.55
C GLU A 191 -26.79 34.81 7.30
N ARG A 192 -26.02 34.98 6.21
CA ARG A 192 -24.84 34.15 5.92
C ARG A 192 -23.77 34.29 6.99
N LEU A 193 -23.47 35.52 7.43
CA LEU A 193 -22.50 35.76 8.50
C LEU A 193 -22.97 35.20 9.84
N GLN A 194 -24.26 35.31 10.18
CA GLN A 194 -24.83 34.67 11.39
C GLN A 194 -24.67 33.15 11.34
N THR A 195 -25.01 32.56 10.21
CA THR A 195 -24.91 31.12 9.99
C THR A 195 -23.46 30.66 10.11
N LEU A 196 -22.53 31.34 9.41
CA LEU A 196 -21.11 31.00 9.46
C LEU A 196 -20.53 31.16 10.87
N PHE A 197 -20.86 32.25 11.59
CA PHE A 197 -20.45 32.41 12.98
C PHE A 197 -20.92 31.24 13.83
N ALA A 198 -22.20 30.87 13.75
CA ALA A 198 -22.74 29.76 14.52
C ALA A 198 -22.01 28.44 14.19
N ARG A 199 -21.76 28.16 12.90
CA ARG A 199 -21.04 26.96 12.47
C ARG A 199 -19.60 26.94 12.97
N VAL A 200 -18.89 28.07 12.96
CA VAL A 200 -17.54 28.18 13.53
C VAL A 200 -17.55 28.02 15.04
N TRP A 201 -18.49 28.68 15.71
CA TRP A 201 -18.60 28.66 17.17
C TRP A 201 -18.89 27.26 17.73
N TYR A 202 -19.73 26.49 17.05
CA TYR A 202 -20.07 25.12 17.44
C TYR A 202 -19.13 24.06 16.85
N GLY A 203 -18.07 24.45 16.14
CA GLY A 203 -17.07 23.52 15.61
C GLY A 203 -17.47 22.79 14.33
N ASP A 204 -18.59 23.15 13.70
CA ASP A 204 -19.02 22.65 12.39
C ASP A 204 -18.20 23.24 11.21
N ALA A 205 -17.47 24.33 11.44
CA ALA A 205 -16.58 24.98 10.48
C ALA A 205 -15.31 25.51 11.17
N GLU A 206 -14.22 25.66 10.41
CA GLU A 206 -12.95 26.15 10.97
C GLU A 206 -12.90 27.67 11.09
N ASN A 207 -12.15 28.15 12.09
CA ASN A 207 -11.91 29.57 12.33
C ASN A 207 -10.60 30.04 11.67
N ASP A 208 -10.66 30.38 10.38
CA ASP A 208 -9.47 30.80 9.62
C ASP A 208 -9.78 31.91 8.59
N ARG A 209 -8.74 32.35 7.86
CA ARG A 209 -8.85 33.44 6.88
C ARG A 209 -9.80 33.16 5.71
N PHE A 210 -10.17 31.91 5.42
CA PHE A 210 -11.13 31.61 4.35
C PHE A 210 -12.53 32.17 4.68
N ASN A 211 -12.85 32.36 5.96
CA ASN A 211 -14.15 32.89 6.39
C ASN A 211 -14.42 34.31 5.87
N ARG A 212 -13.38 35.07 5.46
CA ARG A 212 -13.52 36.39 4.82
C ARG A 212 -14.24 36.34 3.47
N LEU A 213 -14.24 35.18 2.81
CA LEU A 213 -14.94 35.00 1.53
C LEU A 213 -16.47 35.14 1.68
N ALA A 214 -17.02 34.93 2.88
CA ALA A 214 -18.43 35.21 3.14
C ALA A 214 -18.76 36.70 2.92
N LEU A 215 -17.83 37.59 3.31
CA LEU A 215 -17.98 39.02 3.15
C LEU A 215 -17.74 39.46 1.70
N VAL A 216 -16.61 39.06 1.12
CA VAL A 216 -16.13 39.64 -0.15
C VAL A 216 -16.70 38.94 -1.36
N ALA A 217 -16.86 37.61 -1.33
CA ALA A 217 -17.39 36.83 -2.44
C ALA A 217 -18.85 36.37 -2.22
N GLY A 218 -19.46 36.73 -1.08
CA GLY A 218 -20.86 36.39 -0.78
C GLY A 218 -21.09 34.90 -0.52
N LEU A 219 -20.03 34.14 -0.26
CA LEU A 219 -20.10 32.67 -0.15
C LEU A 219 -20.78 32.21 1.14
N ASP A 220 -21.46 31.07 1.06
CA ASP A 220 -21.93 30.36 2.24
C ASP A 220 -20.80 29.54 2.91
N TRP A 221 -21.05 29.04 4.12
CA TRP A 221 -20.04 28.31 4.89
C TRP A 221 -19.62 26.98 4.24
N ARG A 222 -20.49 26.34 3.43
CA ARG A 222 -20.20 25.09 2.72
C ARG A 222 -19.29 25.35 1.53
N GLU A 223 -19.55 26.39 0.76
CA GLU A 223 -18.69 26.84 -0.35
C GLU A 223 -17.29 27.22 0.14
N ILE A 224 -17.21 27.92 1.28
CA ILE A 224 -15.94 28.23 1.94
C ILE A 224 -15.23 26.94 2.34
N THR A 225 -15.96 25.96 2.87
CA THR A 225 -15.40 24.66 3.28
C THR A 225 -14.89 23.86 2.08
N LEU A 226 -15.56 23.90 0.93
CA LEU A 226 -15.08 23.30 -0.32
C LEU A 226 -13.72 23.88 -0.73
N LEU A 227 -13.60 25.21 -0.81
CA LEU A 227 -12.35 25.87 -1.17
C LEU A 227 -11.25 25.58 -0.14
N ARG A 228 -11.60 25.56 1.14
CA ARG A 228 -10.68 25.17 2.22
C ARG A 228 -10.19 23.72 2.05
N ALA A 229 -11.09 22.79 1.76
CA ALA A 229 -10.72 21.39 1.53
C ALA A 229 -9.78 21.25 0.31
N CYS A 230 -10.06 21.94 -0.79
CA CYS A 230 -9.14 22.00 -1.94
C CYS A 230 -7.77 22.55 -1.53
N ALA A 231 -7.73 23.65 -0.75
CA ALA A 231 -6.48 24.22 -0.26
C ALA A 231 -5.69 23.24 0.62
N ARG A 232 -6.36 22.50 1.51
CA ARG A 232 -5.73 21.48 2.37
C ARG A 232 -5.15 20.34 1.56
N TYR A 233 -5.84 19.88 0.53
CA TYR A 233 -5.29 18.90 -0.41
C TYR A 233 -4.07 19.45 -1.17
N ILE A 234 -4.13 20.71 -1.64
CA ILE A 234 -3.03 21.39 -2.34
C ILE A 234 -1.77 21.47 -1.47
N LYS A 235 -1.92 21.69 -0.15
CA LYS A 235 -0.79 21.63 0.80
C LYS A 235 -0.15 20.24 0.82
N GLN A 236 -0.97 19.18 0.86
CA GLN A 236 -0.51 17.79 0.95
C GLN A 236 0.21 17.28 -0.31
N ILE A 237 0.00 17.91 -1.47
CA ILE A 237 0.79 17.65 -2.68
C ILE A 237 2.07 18.51 -2.77
N ARG A 238 2.44 19.20 -1.69
CA ARG A 238 3.64 20.03 -1.55
C ARG A 238 3.72 21.22 -2.51
N PHE A 239 2.57 21.83 -2.78
CA PHE A 239 2.51 23.09 -3.52
C PHE A 239 2.97 24.22 -2.58
N GLY A 240 4.22 24.69 -2.74
CA GLY A 240 5.04 25.43 -1.77
C GLY A 240 4.55 26.79 -1.23
N PHE A 241 3.24 27.07 -1.24
CA PHE A 241 2.60 28.25 -0.69
C PHE A 241 1.82 27.94 0.61
N SER A 242 1.73 28.90 1.53
CA SER A 242 1.01 28.72 2.79
C SER A 242 -0.52 28.76 2.61
N GLN A 243 -1.26 28.07 3.50
CA GLN A 243 -2.74 28.13 3.51
C GLN A 243 -3.27 29.56 3.60
N THR A 244 -2.61 30.41 4.40
CA THR A 244 -2.97 31.82 4.55
C THR A 244 -2.83 32.57 3.23
N TYR A 245 -1.76 32.32 2.48
CA TYR A 245 -1.56 32.95 1.18
C TYR A 245 -2.58 32.47 0.16
N LEU A 246 -2.90 31.17 0.13
CA LEU A 246 -3.96 30.61 -0.73
C LEU A 246 -5.31 31.30 -0.47
N ALA A 247 -5.70 31.48 0.79
CA ALA A 247 -6.91 32.20 1.17
C ALA A 247 -6.86 33.67 0.71
N ASP A 248 -5.73 34.36 0.92
CA ASP A 248 -5.55 35.76 0.52
C ASP A 248 -5.59 35.94 -1.02
N VAL A 249 -5.20 34.94 -1.81
CA VAL A 249 -5.33 34.96 -3.28
C VAL A 249 -6.79 34.83 -3.71
N LEU A 250 -7.53 33.84 -3.19
CA LEU A 250 -8.96 33.68 -3.50
C LEU A 250 -9.77 34.93 -3.13
N PHE A 251 -9.40 35.55 -2.01
CA PHE A 251 -9.98 36.80 -1.52
C PHE A 251 -9.71 38.00 -2.45
N ARG A 252 -8.51 38.10 -3.04
CA ARG A 252 -8.15 39.18 -3.98
C ARG A 252 -8.79 39.02 -5.36
N HIS A 253 -9.22 37.81 -5.71
CA HIS A 253 -9.84 37.47 -7.00
C HIS A 253 -11.25 36.91 -6.83
N PRO A 254 -12.22 37.66 -6.26
CA PRO A 254 -13.54 37.14 -5.92
C PRO A 254 -14.35 36.66 -7.13
N HIS A 255 -14.14 37.26 -8.31
CA HIS A 255 -14.79 36.85 -9.55
C HIS A 255 -14.27 35.49 -10.06
N ILE A 256 -12.96 35.21 -9.94
CA ILE A 256 -12.38 33.89 -10.25
C ILE A 256 -12.87 32.86 -9.24
N THR A 257 -12.89 33.23 -7.95
CA THR A 257 -13.40 32.37 -6.88
C THR A 257 -14.86 31.96 -7.12
N ALA A 258 -15.73 32.90 -7.53
CA ALA A 258 -17.10 32.59 -7.90
C ALA A 258 -17.18 31.70 -9.16
N ALA A 259 -16.35 31.96 -10.18
CA ALA A 259 -16.31 31.15 -11.39
C ALA A 259 -15.84 29.70 -11.12
N LEU A 260 -14.87 29.50 -10.21
CA LEU A 260 -14.44 28.17 -9.76
C LEU A 260 -15.59 27.39 -9.11
N LEU A 261 -16.38 28.04 -8.27
CA LEU A 261 -17.55 27.41 -7.64
C LEU A 261 -18.65 27.10 -8.66
N ALA A 262 -18.91 28.00 -9.61
CA ALA A 262 -19.85 27.76 -10.69
C ALA A 262 -19.43 26.56 -11.55
N PHE A 263 -18.14 26.45 -11.89
CA PHE A 263 -17.59 25.28 -12.57
C PHE A 263 -17.76 24.00 -11.74
N PHE A 264 -17.46 24.03 -10.44
CA PHE A 264 -17.64 22.87 -9.56
C PHE A 264 -19.10 22.40 -9.50
N ARG A 265 -20.06 23.34 -9.39
CA ARG A 265 -21.50 23.05 -9.40
C ARG A 265 -21.93 22.46 -10.74
N ALA A 266 -21.58 23.06 -11.87
CA ALA A 266 -21.91 22.54 -13.20
C ALA A 266 -21.42 21.09 -13.38
N ARG A 267 -20.23 20.79 -12.85
CA ARG A 267 -19.61 19.45 -12.93
C ARG A 267 -20.26 18.41 -12.03
N PHE A 268 -20.67 18.76 -10.81
CA PHE A 268 -21.03 17.76 -9.79
C PHE A 268 -22.44 17.85 -9.21
N GLU A 269 -23.13 18.99 -9.33
CA GLU A 269 -24.45 19.20 -8.72
C GLU A 269 -25.53 18.33 -9.39
N PRO A 270 -26.14 17.36 -8.69
CA PRO A 270 -27.21 16.54 -9.26
C PRO A 270 -28.36 17.41 -9.82
N GLY A 271 -28.82 17.11 -11.04
CA GLY A 271 -29.88 17.88 -11.70
C GLY A 271 -29.48 19.22 -12.34
N ASN A 272 -28.30 19.78 -12.07
CA ASN A 272 -27.81 21.00 -12.72
C ASN A 272 -27.55 20.80 -14.25
N GLN A 273 -28.15 21.62 -15.10
CA GLN A 273 -28.03 21.53 -16.57
C GLN A 273 -27.02 22.51 -17.17
N ASP A 274 -26.29 23.25 -16.32
CA ASP A 274 -25.28 24.20 -16.74
C ASP A 274 -24.19 23.51 -17.57
N ASN A 275 -23.73 24.18 -18.61
CA ASN A 275 -22.71 23.66 -19.50
C ASN A 275 -21.34 23.71 -18.80
N GLU A 276 -20.83 22.55 -18.40
CA GLU A 276 -19.53 22.39 -17.75
C GLU A 276 -18.38 23.03 -18.54
N GLN A 277 -18.32 22.81 -19.86
CA GLN A 277 -17.28 23.38 -20.70
C GLN A 277 -17.36 24.90 -20.74
N ALA A 278 -18.57 25.46 -20.82
CA ALA A 278 -18.76 26.91 -20.80
C ALA A 278 -18.31 27.52 -19.46
N ALA A 279 -18.60 26.85 -18.34
CA ALA A 279 -18.14 27.27 -17.02
C ALA A 279 -16.61 27.19 -16.90
N TYR A 280 -15.99 26.12 -17.42
CA TYR A 280 -14.53 26.00 -17.51
C TYR A 280 -13.90 27.15 -18.30
N ASP A 281 -14.44 27.45 -19.49
CA ASP A 281 -13.93 28.53 -20.36
C ASP A 281 -14.05 29.91 -19.71
N VAL A 282 -15.04 30.13 -18.84
CA VAL A 282 -15.17 31.37 -18.05
C VAL A 282 -14.04 31.47 -17.03
N VAL A 283 -13.70 30.39 -16.34
CA VAL A 283 -12.58 30.38 -15.40
C VAL A 283 -11.27 30.69 -16.12
N GLU A 284 -10.98 30.00 -17.23
CA GLU A 284 -9.75 30.23 -18.03
C GLU A 284 -9.64 31.68 -18.51
N ARG A 285 -10.74 32.27 -19.04
CA ARG A 285 -10.76 33.68 -19.45
C ARG A 285 -10.46 34.64 -18.31
N HIS A 286 -10.93 34.36 -17.10
CA HIS A 286 -10.59 35.21 -15.95
C HIS A 286 -9.14 35.00 -15.49
N LEU A 287 -8.61 33.77 -15.55
CA LEU A 287 -7.21 33.47 -15.23
C LEU A 287 -6.23 34.24 -16.13
N GLU A 288 -6.55 34.44 -17.41
CA GLU A 288 -5.74 35.26 -18.34
C GLU A 288 -5.55 36.71 -17.88
N THR A 289 -6.40 37.21 -16.98
CA THR A 289 -6.32 38.59 -16.47
C THR A 289 -5.44 38.74 -15.22
N VAL A 290 -4.93 37.63 -14.67
CA VAL A 290 -4.14 37.64 -13.43
C VAL A 290 -2.70 38.06 -13.72
N ALA A 291 -2.30 39.23 -13.22
CA ALA A 291 -0.97 39.79 -13.47
C ALA A 291 0.17 39.08 -12.72
N SER A 292 -0.11 38.50 -11.54
CA SER A 292 0.89 37.84 -10.70
C SER A 292 0.98 36.35 -11.05
N LEU A 293 2.16 35.89 -11.47
CA LEU A 293 2.41 34.49 -11.83
C LEU A 293 2.14 33.52 -10.67
N ASP A 294 2.47 33.90 -9.43
CA ASP A 294 2.22 33.05 -8.28
C ASP A 294 0.71 32.92 -7.99
N GLU A 295 -0.04 33.99 -8.18
CA GLU A 295 -1.50 33.99 -8.01
C GLU A 295 -2.19 33.19 -9.10
N ASP A 296 -1.77 33.35 -10.37
CA ASP A 296 -2.25 32.54 -11.49
C ASP A 296 -1.99 31.05 -11.23
N ARG A 297 -0.77 30.69 -10.80
CA ARG A 297 -0.42 29.31 -10.43
C ARG A 297 -1.32 28.77 -9.32
N ILE A 298 -1.63 29.56 -8.30
CA ILE A 298 -2.53 29.15 -7.21
C ILE A 298 -3.94 28.91 -7.73
N LEU A 299 -4.52 29.86 -8.47
CA LEU A 299 -5.89 29.76 -8.96
C LEU A 299 -6.05 28.62 -9.98
N ARG A 300 -5.07 28.45 -10.88
CA ARG A 300 -5.00 27.29 -11.79
C ARG A 300 -4.91 25.98 -11.03
N ARG A 301 -4.19 25.94 -9.91
CA ARG A 301 -4.11 24.73 -9.08
C ARG A 301 -5.46 24.36 -8.46
N PHE A 302 -6.27 25.33 -8.02
CA PHE A 302 -7.65 25.06 -7.60
C PHE A 302 -8.48 24.47 -8.74
N LEU A 303 -8.43 25.06 -9.93
CA LEU A 303 -9.13 24.55 -11.12
C LEU A 303 -8.70 23.11 -11.44
N GLN A 304 -7.39 22.84 -11.45
CA GLN A 304 -6.83 21.51 -11.74
C GLN A 304 -7.31 20.44 -10.74
N VAL A 305 -7.40 20.76 -9.45
CA VAL A 305 -7.96 19.83 -8.44
C VAL A 305 -9.43 19.54 -8.71
N MET A 306 -10.22 20.55 -9.08
CA MET A 306 -11.63 20.37 -9.42
C MET A 306 -11.82 19.55 -10.70
N VAL A 307 -10.99 19.76 -11.72
CA VAL A 307 -10.98 18.99 -12.97
C VAL A 307 -10.60 17.53 -12.72
N ALA A 308 -9.52 17.30 -11.97
CA ALA A 308 -9.04 15.95 -11.65
C ALA A 308 -9.97 15.19 -10.68
N THR A 309 -10.89 15.88 -10.01
CA THR A 309 -11.93 15.23 -9.21
C THR A 309 -12.92 14.49 -10.13
N THR A 310 -13.24 13.23 -9.80
CA THR A 310 -14.17 12.38 -10.54
C THR A 310 -15.50 12.15 -9.81
N ARG A 311 -15.51 12.23 -8.47
CA ARG A 311 -16.70 12.10 -7.61
C ARG A 311 -16.56 12.96 -6.36
N THR A 312 -17.69 13.42 -5.81
CA THR A 312 -17.76 14.11 -4.52
C THR A 312 -19.08 13.83 -3.80
N ASN A 313 -19.09 13.88 -2.46
CA ASN A 313 -20.29 13.67 -1.63
C ASN A 313 -20.98 14.98 -1.24
N ALA A 314 -20.64 16.10 -1.90
CA ALA A 314 -21.06 17.45 -1.52
C ALA A 314 -22.58 17.65 -1.35
N TRP A 315 -23.39 16.90 -2.12
CA TRP A 315 -24.86 16.91 -2.09
C TRP A 315 -25.46 15.66 -1.44
N ARG A 316 -24.65 14.79 -0.85
CA ARG A 316 -25.15 13.60 -0.16
C ARG A 316 -25.81 14.02 1.16
N GLN A 317 -26.96 13.43 1.42
CA GLN A 317 -27.74 13.64 2.64
C GLN A 317 -27.57 12.46 3.59
N ASP A 318 -27.71 12.72 4.89
CA ASP A 318 -27.87 11.70 5.92
C ASP A 318 -29.33 11.24 6.04
N GLU A 319 -29.61 10.36 7.01
CA GLU A 319 -30.96 9.82 7.24
C GLU A 319 -31.98 10.87 7.67
N ALA A 320 -31.53 12.02 8.20
CA ALA A 320 -32.38 13.14 8.58
C ALA A 320 -32.68 14.08 7.40
N GLY A 321 -32.11 13.82 6.21
CA GLY A 321 -32.22 14.68 5.04
C GLY A 321 -31.26 15.87 5.06
N GLU A 322 -30.37 15.95 6.04
CA GLU A 322 -29.37 17.01 6.15
C GLU A 322 -28.13 16.66 5.33
N LEU A 323 -27.49 17.67 4.74
CA LEU A 323 -26.26 17.45 3.98
C LEU A 323 -25.12 16.99 4.91
N ARG A 324 -24.28 16.06 4.44
CA ARG A 324 -23.10 15.61 5.19
C ARG A 324 -22.26 16.79 5.67
N ASN A 325 -21.75 16.69 6.90
CA ASN A 325 -20.86 17.67 7.55
C ASN A 325 -19.37 17.41 7.30
N PHE A 326 -19.04 16.48 6.42
CA PHE A 326 -17.69 16.19 5.93
C PHE A 326 -17.71 16.06 4.40
N TRP A 327 -16.57 16.35 3.79
CA TRP A 327 -16.37 16.34 2.35
C TRP A 327 -15.47 15.19 1.95
N ALA A 328 -15.81 14.54 0.85
CA ALA A 328 -14.99 13.54 0.20
C ALA A 328 -14.81 13.91 -1.28
N PHE A 329 -13.59 13.78 -1.77
CA PHE A 329 -13.23 14.00 -3.17
C PHE A 329 -12.46 12.79 -3.67
N ARG A 330 -12.92 12.19 -4.76
CA ARG A 330 -12.17 11.17 -5.49
C ARG A 330 -11.40 11.86 -6.61
N ILE A 331 -10.08 11.78 -6.61
CA ILE A 331 -9.18 12.51 -7.50
C ILE A 331 -8.38 11.51 -8.33
N ARG A 332 -8.28 11.75 -9.64
CA ARG A 332 -7.41 10.97 -10.53
C ARG A 332 -6.03 11.62 -10.58
N GLY A 333 -5.05 11.02 -9.89
CA GLY A 333 -3.71 11.61 -9.75
C GLY A 333 -2.98 11.86 -11.08
N ALA A 334 -3.26 11.05 -12.10
CA ALA A 334 -2.68 11.21 -13.45
C ALA A 334 -3.14 12.51 -14.15
N ASP A 335 -4.28 13.08 -13.76
CA ASP A 335 -4.83 14.30 -14.35
C ASP A 335 -4.28 15.57 -13.64
N LEU A 336 -3.51 15.41 -12.55
CA LEU A 336 -2.86 16.51 -11.83
C LEU A 336 -1.40 16.69 -12.28
N PRO A 337 -1.02 17.87 -12.79
CA PRO A 337 0.36 18.13 -13.18
C PRO A 337 1.28 18.25 -11.96
N ASP A 338 2.54 17.83 -12.11
CA ASP A 338 3.62 17.94 -11.11
C ASP A 338 3.35 17.22 -9.77
N LEU A 339 2.45 16.23 -9.77
CA LEU A 339 2.23 15.40 -8.60
C LEU A 339 3.51 14.57 -8.31
N PRO A 340 3.96 14.48 -7.04
CA PRO A 340 5.11 13.64 -6.70
C PRO A 340 4.88 12.19 -7.13
N LYS A 341 5.84 11.61 -7.88
CA LYS A 341 5.79 10.22 -8.32
C LYS A 341 6.05 9.24 -7.15
N PRO A 342 5.50 8.01 -7.20
CA PRO A 342 4.54 7.52 -8.20
C PRO A 342 3.16 8.16 -8.02
N CYS A 343 2.42 8.37 -9.11
CA CYS A 343 1.07 8.93 -9.05
C CYS A 343 0.05 7.78 -8.83
N PRO A 344 -0.72 7.78 -7.73
CA PRO A 344 -1.81 6.83 -7.55
C PRO A 344 -2.84 6.95 -8.68
N ALA A 345 -3.48 5.83 -9.04
CA ALA A 345 -4.56 5.84 -10.02
C ALA A 345 -5.78 6.62 -9.49
N TYR A 346 -6.07 6.46 -8.19
CA TYR A 346 -7.13 7.19 -7.50
C TYR A 346 -6.69 7.61 -6.10
N GLU A 347 -7.08 8.81 -5.69
CA GLU A 347 -6.92 9.33 -4.34
C GLU A 347 -8.29 9.74 -3.81
N THR A 348 -8.73 9.17 -2.70
CA THR A 348 -9.90 9.70 -2.00
C THR A 348 -9.44 10.57 -0.84
N PHE A 349 -9.65 11.87 -0.95
CA PHE A 349 -9.37 12.84 0.11
C PHE A 349 -10.66 13.11 0.89
N VAL A 350 -10.61 12.92 2.22
CA VAL A 350 -11.73 13.17 3.13
C VAL A 350 -11.34 14.29 4.09
N TYR A 351 -12.25 15.22 4.31
CA TYR A 351 -12.03 16.44 5.06
C TYR A 351 -13.24 16.80 5.92
N SER A 352 -13.01 17.08 7.20
CA SER A 352 -13.97 17.70 8.13
C SER A 352 -13.23 18.68 9.05
N PRO A 353 -13.90 19.53 9.85
CA PRO A 353 -13.22 20.37 10.84
C PRO A 353 -12.40 19.60 11.89
N SER A 354 -12.76 18.34 12.16
CA SER A 354 -12.08 17.51 13.17
C SER A 354 -11.01 16.59 12.61
N MET A 355 -11.04 16.27 11.30
CA MET A 355 -10.10 15.34 10.70
C MET A 355 -9.83 15.62 9.23
N GLU A 356 -8.70 15.14 8.73
CA GLU A 356 -8.47 15.01 7.31
C GLU A 356 -7.65 13.76 7.00
N GLY A 357 -7.80 13.21 5.80
CA GLY A 357 -7.12 11.98 5.43
C GLY A 357 -7.17 11.69 3.94
N VAL A 358 -6.28 10.82 3.48
CA VAL A 358 -6.21 10.35 2.09
C VAL A 358 -6.22 8.83 2.04
N HIS A 359 -6.90 8.27 1.04
CA HIS A 359 -6.78 6.87 0.66
C HIS A 359 -6.30 6.77 -0.78
N LEU A 360 -5.07 6.28 -0.96
CA LEU A 360 -4.39 6.22 -2.24
C LEU A 360 -4.48 4.79 -2.79
N ARG A 361 -4.88 4.62 -4.05
CA ARG A 361 -5.05 3.31 -4.72
C ARG A 361 -4.28 3.27 -6.04
N ALA A 362 -3.53 2.20 -6.26
CA ALA A 362 -2.85 1.95 -7.54
C ALA A 362 -3.77 1.39 -8.63
N GLY A 363 -5.02 1.00 -8.30
CA GLY A 363 -5.98 0.44 -9.24
C GLY A 363 -7.36 0.20 -8.64
N LYS A 364 -8.27 -0.42 -9.42
CA LYS A 364 -9.65 -0.70 -9.00
C LYS A 364 -9.74 -1.80 -7.95
N VAL A 365 -9.14 -2.97 -8.18
CA VAL A 365 -9.08 -3.99 -7.12
C VAL A 365 -7.83 -3.71 -6.31
N ALA A 366 -7.97 -2.94 -5.22
CA ALA A 366 -6.84 -2.50 -4.40
C ALA A 366 -7.16 -2.61 -2.91
N ARG A 367 -6.11 -2.85 -2.12
CA ARG A 367 -6.23 -3.10 -0.68
C ARG A 367 -5.10 -2.42 0.08
N GLY A 368 -5.44 -1.84 1.22
CA GLY A 368 -4.50 -1.06 2.02
C GLY A 368 -4.90 -0.90 3.47
N GLY A 369 -3.89 -0.91 4.35
CA GLY A 369 -4.08 -0.52 5.75
C GLY A 369 -4.39 0.98 5.89
N VAL A 370 -5.18 1.37 6.89
CA VAL A 370 -5.46 2.78 7.22
C VAL A 370 -4.70 3.17 8.48
N ARG A 371 -3.77 4.14 8.36
CA ARG A 371 -2.93 4.61 9.48
C ARG A 371 -3.54 5.83 10.17
N TRP A 372 -3.49 5.86 11.50
CA TRP A 372 -3.62 7.11 12.24
C TRP A 372 -2.24 7.76 12.32
N SER A 373 -2.07 8.86 11.59
CA SER A 373 -0.81 9.60 11.47
C SER A 373 -0.72 10.72 12.50
N ASP A 374 0.51 10.95 12.98
CA ASP A 374 0.92 12.07 13.83
C ASP A 374 1.58 13.21 13.02
N ARG A 375 1.50 13.16 11.68
CA ARG A 375 2.16 14.10 10.75
C ARG A 375 1.15 15.02 10.02
N PRO A 376 0.53 16.00 10.70
CA PRO A 376 -0.47 16.87 10.07
C PRO A 376 0.06 17.67 8.87
N GLU A 377 1.37 17.92 8.81
CA GLU A 377 1.98 18.73 7.75
C GLU A 377 2.22 17.95 6.44
N ASP A 378 2.40 16.63 6.49
CA ASP A 378 2.77 15.85 5.30
C ASP A 378 2.34 14.37 5.30
N TYR A 379 1.25 14.02 6.01
CA TYR A 379 0.72 12.65 6.06
C TYR A 379 0.45 12.05 4.68
N ARG A 380 0.11 12.82 3.64
CA ARG A 380 -0.02 12.25 2.28
C ARG A 380 1.30 11.70 1.77
N THR A 381 2.43 12.35 2.08
CA THR A 381 3.77 11.85 1.72
C THR A 381 4.08 10.55 2.47
N GLU A 382 3.75 10.49 3.76
CA GLU A 382 3.88 9.26 4.55
C GLU A 382 3.06 8.12 3.93
N VAL A 383 1.78 8.36 3.63
CA VAL A 383 0.88 7.37 3.03
C VAL A 383 1.39 6.95 1.65
N LEU A 384 1.87 7.88 0.83
CA LEU A 384 2.43 7.57 -0.50
C LEU A 384 3.67 6.65 -0.42
N GLY A 385 4.56 6.90 0.54
CA GLY A 385 5.69 6.02 0.80
C GLY A 385 5.26 4.59 1.16
N LEU A 386 4.18 4.44 1.93
CA LEU A 386 3.61 3.15 2.26
C LEU A 386 2.93 2.46 1.07
N VAL A 387 2.24 3.21 0.20
CA VAL A 387 1.67 2.65 -1.04
C VAL A 387 2.76 2.06 -1.93
N LYS A 388 3.89 2.76 -2.06
CA LYS A 388 5.04 2.28 -2.84
C LYS A 388 5.53 0.93 -2.32
N ALA A 389 5.76 0.82 -1.01
CA ALA A 389 6.15 -0.46 -0.40
C ALA A 389 5.07 -1.54 -0.59
N GLN A 390 3.79 -1.17 -0.52
CA GLN A 390 2.67 -2.09 -0.71
C GLN A 390 2.53 -2.58 -2.15
N GLN A 391 2.99 -1.80 -3.15
CA GLN A 391 2.88 -2.16 -4.56
C GLN A 391 3.66 -3.44 -4.89
N VAL A 392 4.92 -3.52 -4.46
CA VAL A 392 5.76 -4.72 -4.63
C VAL A 392 5.33 -5.85 -3.68
N LYS A 393 4.91 -5.51 -2.45
CA LYS A 393 4.42 -6.50 -1.48
C LYS A 393 3.14 -7.21 -1.93
N ASN A 394 2.25 -6.49 -2.61
CA ASN A 394 1.00 -7.06 -3.12
C ASN A 394 1.16 -7.83 -4.43
N SER A 395 2.39 -8.07 -4.92
CA SER A 395 2.59 -8.84 -6.14
C SER A 395 2.12 -10.29 -6.03
N VAL A 396 2.01 -10.83 -4.80
CA VAL A 396 1.54 -12.20 -4.52
C VAL A 396 0.03 -12.35 -4.37
N ILE A 397 -0.71 -11.26 -4.18
CA ILE A 397 -2.14 -11.31 -3.90
C ILE A 397 -2.96 -10.71 -5.04
N VAL A 398 -4.28 -10.90 -4.98
CA VAL A 398 -5.21 -10.35 -5.97
C VAL A 398 -5.14 -8.81 -6.05
N PRO A 399 -5.43 -8.06 -4.97
CA PRO A 399 -5.52 -6.62 -5.05
C PRO A 399 -4.15 -5.96 -5.25
N VAL A 400 -4.11 -4.87 -6.01
CA VAL A 400 -2.92 -4.00 -6.09
C VAL A 400 -2.77 -3.16 -4.81
N GLY A 401 -1.63 -2.49 -4.66
CA GLY A 401 -1.34 -1.66 -3.49
C GLY A 401 -2.32 -0.51 -3.28
N ALA A 402 -2.80 -0.35 -2.06
CA ALA A 402 -3.43 0.87 -1.56
C ALA A 402 -2.95 1.18 -0.14
N LYS A 403 -3.20 2.41 0.31
CA LYS A 403 -2.99 2.80 1.71
C LYS A 403 -3.86 3.99 2.07
N GLY A 404 -4.43 3.96 3.26
CA GLY A 404 -5.09 5.10 3.87
C GLY A 404 -4.26 5.73 4.98
N GLY A 405 -4.46 7.01 5.23
CA GLY A 405 -3.99 7.64 6.44
C GLY A 405 -4.82 8.88 6.77
N PHE A 406 -5.04 9.10 8.06
CA PHE A 406 -5.78 10.26 8.56
C PHE A 406 -5.10 10.88 9.78
N VAL A 407 -5.37 12.16 10.00
CA VAL A 407 -4.93 12.94 11.16
C VAL A 407 -6.15 13.49 11.89
N CYS A 408 -6.09 13.52 13.21
CA CYS A 408 -7.08 14.16 14.06
C CYS A 408 -6.62 15.60 14.33
N LYS A 409 -7.48 16.58 14.07
CA LYS A 409 -7.15 18.01 14.19
C LYS A 409 -7.52 18.60 15.55
N GLN A 410 -8.44 17.97 16.28
CA GLN A 410 -9.03 18.47 17.52
C GLN A 410 -8.88 17.43 18.64
N LEU A 411 -7.66 16.94 18.87
CA LEU A 411 -7.38 16.08 20.03
C LEU A 411 -7.41 16.94 21.32
N PRO A 412 -8.10 16.52 22.39
CA PRO A 412 -8.12 17.32 23.61
C PRO A 412 -6.75 17.28 24.33
N GLU A 413 -6.24 18.44 24.73
CA GLU A 413 -4.86 18.60 25.26
C GLU A 413 -4.66 18.00 26.66
N GLU A 414 -5.71 17.91 27.48
CA GLU A 414 -5.70 17.34 28.84
C GLU A 414 -6.65 16.13 29.01
N ALA A 415 -6.89 15.38 27.92
CA ALA A 415 -7.78 14.23 27.94
C ALA A 415 -7.12 12.96 28.49
N SER A 416 -7.96 12.10 29.07
CA SER A 416 -7.63 10.70 29.32
C SER A 416 -7.31 9.96 28.01
N ARG A 417 -6.59 8.84 28.12
CA ARG A 417 -6.28 7.99 26.96
C ARG A 417 -7.55 7.51 26.27
N GLU A 418 -8.59 7.24 27.04
CA GLU A 418 -9.89 6.78 26.59
C GLU A 418 -10.60 7.85 25.74
N GLU A 419 -10.55 9.11 26.15
CA GLU A 419 -11.12 10.24 25.40
C GLU A 419 -10.36 10.50 24.09
N ILE A 420 -9.03 10.46 24.12
CA ILE A 420 -8.20 10.56 22.91
C ILE A 420 -8.54 9.43 21.92
N GLN A 421 -8.70 8.21 22.43
CA GLN A 421 -9.06 7.05 21.61
C GLN A 421 -10.48 7.18 21.04
N ALA A 422 -11.44 7.67 21.81
CA ALA A 422 -12.80 7.91 21.35
C ALA A 422 -12.85 8.94 20.21
N GLU A 423 -12.09 10.03 20.32
CA GLU A 423 -11.99 11.03 19.26
C GLU A 423 -11.32 10.48 17.99
N ALA A 424 -10.26 9.68 18.15
CA ALA A 424 -9.62 8.99 17.03
C ALA A 424 -10.56 8.00 16.33
N ILE A 425 -11.39 7.26 17.09
CA ILE A 425 -12.43 6.39 16.56
C ILE A 425 -13.44 7.22 15.76
N ARG A 426 -13.93 8.34 16.31
CA ARG A 426 -14.88 9.22 15.61
C ARG A 426 -14.32 9.73 14.28
N CYS A 427 -13.06 10.19 14.28
CA CYS A 427 -12.36 10.62 13.07
C CYS A 427 -12.20 9.48 12.04
N TYR A 428 -11.86 8.28 12.50
CA TYR A 428 -11.77 7.09 11.66
C TYR A 428 -13.13 6.74 11.03
N GLN A 429 -14.21 6.77 11.81
CA GLN A 429 -15.56 6.51 11.31
C GLN A 429 -15.97 7.51 10.22
N THR A 430 -15.68 8.81 10.41
CA THR A 430 -15.88 9.84 9.37
C THR A 430 -15.07 9.52 8.11
N PHE A 431 -13.81 9.12 8.27
CA PHE A 431 -12.96 8.74 7.14
C PHE A 431 -13.55 7.57 6.34
N ILE A 432 -13.93 6.48 7.01
CA ILE A 432 -14.53 5.30 6.36
C ILE A 432 -15.85 5.64 5.67
N ARG A 433 -16.73 6.42 6.31
CA ARG A 433 -17.97 6.91 5.68
C ARG A 433 -17.69 7.76 4.45
N GLY A 434 -16.66 8.61 4.47
CA GLY A 434 -16.21 9.36 3.30
C GLY A 434 -15.75 8.49 2.13
N LEU A 435 -15.10 7.36 2.40
CA LEU A 435 -14.71 6.40 1.35
C LEU A 435 -15.93 5.69 0.75
N LEU A 436 -16.82 5.18 1.60
CA LEU A 436 -18.05 4.50 1.17
C LEU A 436 -19.05 5.48 0.54
N ASP A 437 -18.96 6.77 0.86
CA ASP A 437 -19.82 7.79 0.28
C ASP A 437 -19.62 7.93 -1.24
N LEU A 438 -18.44 7.54 -1.76
CA LEU A 438 -18.05 7.65 -3.18
C LEU A 438 -17.89 6.30 -3.90
N THR A 439 -18.03 5.18 -3.20
CA THR A 439 -17.78 3.83 -3.72
C THR A 439 -19.07 3.20 -4.24
N ASP A 440 -19.03 2.58 -5.44
CA ASP A 440 -20.20 1.87 -5.96
C ASP A 440 -20.46 0.59 -5.13
N ASN A 441 -21.71 0.17 -5.03
CA ASN A 441 -22.10 -1.07 -4.36
C ASN A 441 -22.47 -2.15 -5.39
N LEU A 442 -22.53 -3.41 -4.96
CA LEU A 442 -22.95 -4.56 -5.78
C LEU A 442 -24.15 -5.26 -5.11
N VAL A 443 -25.35 -5.02 -5.63
CA VAL A 443 -26.60 -5.58 -5.09
C VAL A 443 -27.16 -6.56 -6.11
N GLU A 444 -27.32 -7.82 -5.72
CA GLU A 444 -27.80 -8.90 -6.61
C GLU A 444 -27.01 -9.00 -7.94
N GLY A 445 -25.70 -8.77 -7.88
CA GLY A 445 -24.81 -8.76 -9.04
C GLY A 445 -24.89 -7.51 -9.93
N GLN A 446 -25.73 -6.53 -9.58
CA GLN A 446 -25.87 -5.26 -10.29
C GLN A 446 -25.13 -4.14 -9.58
N VAL A 447 -24.48 -3.27 -10.36
CA VAL A 447 -23.77 -2.11 -9.83
C VAL A 447 -24.80 -1.04 -9.41
N VAL A 448 -24.73 -0.61 -8.16
CA VAL A 448 -25.56 0.47 -7.61
C VAL A 448 -24.66 1.65 -7.25
N HIS A 449 -24.95 2.82 -7.80
CA HIS A 449 -24.14 4.02 -7.58
C HIS A 449 -24.52 4.76 -6.30
N PRO A 450 -23.58 5.49 -5.67
CA PRO A 450 -23.89 6.37 -4.56
C PRO A 450 -24.99 7.38 -4.92
N PRO A 451 -25.99 7.60 -4.03
CA PRO A 451 -27.03 8.59 -4.28
C PRO A 451 -26.44 10.01 -4.35
N MET A 452 -27.13 10.90 -5.07
CA MET A 452 -26.77 12.33 -5.18
C MET A 452 -25.32 12.58 -5.62
N THR A 453 -24.76 11.69 -6.46
CA THR A 453 -23.37 11.76 -6.92
C THR A 453 -23.32 11.74 -8.45
N ARG A 454 -22.75 12.78 -9.07
CA ARG A 454 -22.34 12.74 -10.48
C ARG A 454 -20.99 12.06 -10.62
N ARG A 455 -20.88 11.16 -11.60
CA ARG A 455 -19.71 10.31 -11.83
C ARG A 455 -19.02 10.69 -13.14
N HIS A 456 -17.71 10.87 -13.07
CA HIS A 456 -16.84 11.14 -14.23
C HIS A 456 -15.79 10.03 -14.44
N ASP A 457 -16.07 8.83 -13.91
CA ASP A 457 -15.25 7.63 -14.02
C ASP A 457 -16.12 6.38 -14.19
N ALA A 458 -15.47 5.25 -14.46
CA ALA A 458 -16.11 3.95 -14.64
C ALA A 458 -16.56 3.34 -13.29
N ASP A 459 -17.30 2.23 -13.36
CA ASP A 459 -17.74 1.49 -12.17
C ASP A 459 -16.57 1.04 -11.30
N ASP A 460 -16.73 1.18 -9.99
CA ASP A 460 -15.75 0.84 -8.96
C ASP A 460 -16.44 0.34 -7.70
N VAL A 461 -16.69 -0.97 -7.68
CA VAL A 461 -17.40 -1.67 -6.60
C VAL A 461 -16.49 -2.23 -5.52
N TYR A 462 -15.17 -2.22 -5.69
CA TYR A 462 -14.25 -2.92 -4.78
C TYR A 462 -13.41 -1.94 -3.94
N LEU A 463 -13.64 -1.94 -2.63
CA LEU A 463 -12.88 -1.21 -1.63
C LEU A 463 -12.70 -2.13 -0.41
N VAL A 464 -11.45 -2.43 -0.06
CA VAL A 464 -11.09 -3.18 1.14
C VAL A 464 -10.06 -2.39 1.94
N VAL A 465 -10.33 -2.23 3.23
CA VAL A 465 -9.40 -1.60 4.18
C VAL A 465 -8.78 -2.66 5.08
N ALA A 466 -7.68 -2.32 5.73
CA ALA A 466 -7.07 -3.15 6.76
C ALA A 466 -6.58 -2.28 7.92
N ALA A 467 -6.28 -2.91 9.05
CA ALA A 467 -5.65 -2.22 10.16
C ALA A 467 -4.19 -1.84 9.86
N ASP A 468 -3.70 -0.77 10.47
CA ASP A 468 -2.29 -0.34 10.49
C ASP A 468 -1.96 0.27 11.86
N LYS A 469 -0.81 0.95 11.97
CA LYS A 469 -0.41 1.70 13.17
C LYS A 469 -1.53 2.66 13.60
N GLY A 470 -1.92 2.55 14.86
CA GLY A 470 -2.96 3.36 15.49
C GLY A 470 -4.40 2.91 15.22
N THR A 471 -4.63 1.88 14.39
CA THR A 471 -5.96 1.39 14.03
C THR A 471 -6.11 -0.14 14.19
N ALA A 472 -5.17 -0.79 14.89
CA ALA A 472 -5.10 -2.25 15.07
C ALA A 472 -6.43 -2.91 15.46
N SER A 473 -7.23 -2.27 16.32
CA SER A 473 -8.52 -2.80 16.79
C SER A 473 -9.74 -2.25 16.04
N PHE A 474 -9.56 -1.55 14.91
CA PHE A 474 -10.63 -0.80 14.24
C PHE A 474 -11.29 -1.56 13.09
N SER A 475 -10.86 -2.79 12.76
CA SER A 475 -11.46 -3.59 11.67
C SER A 475 -12.95 -3.86 11.91
N ASP A 476 -13.36 -4.21 13.13
CA ASP A 476 -14.78 -4.41 13.46
C ASP A 476 -15.61 -3.14 13.30
N ILE A 477 -15.03 -1.96 13.60
CA ILE A 477 -15.68 -0.66 13.39
C ILE A 477 -15.91 -0.43 11.89
N ALA A 478 -14.92 -0.71 11.05
CA ALA A 478 -15.06 -0.58 9.60
C ALA A 478 -16.12 -1.55 9.03
N ASN A 479 -16.11 -2.81 9.48
CA ASN A 479 -17.11 -3.81 9.07
C ASN A 479 -18.53 -3.42 9.50
N ALA A 480 -18.69 -2.84 10.70
CA ALA A 480 -19.99 -2.34 11.15
C ALA A 480 -20.50 -1.19 10.27
N ILE A 481 -19.63 -0.26 9.84
CA ILE A 481 -20.01 0.81 8.90
C ILE A 481 -20.32 0.24 7.51
N ALA A 482 -19.56 -0.74 7.03
CA ALA A 482 -19.88 -1.40 5.76
C ALA A 482 -21.27 -2.06 5.79
N ALA A 483 -21.63 -2.68 6.92
CA ALA A 483 -22.97 -3.22 7.14
C ALA A 483 -24.06 -2.12 7.19
N GLU A 484 -23.81 -0.98 7.84
CA GLU A 484 -24.70 0.21 7.82
C GLU A 484 -25.00 0.66 6.38
N TYR A 485 -23.99 0.62 5.50
CA TYR A 485 -24.13 0.99 4.08
C TYR A 485 -24.73 -0.12 3.21
N GLY A 486 -25.01 -1.30 3.75
CA GLY A 486 -25.41 -2.48 2.97
C GLY A 486 -24.36 -2.86 1.92
N TYR A 487 -23.08 -2.57 2.19
CA TYR A 487 -22.00 -2.78 1.24
C TYR A 487 -21.73 -4.28 1.05
N TRP A 488 -21.62 -4.71 -0.21
CA TRP A 488 -21.68 -6.12 -0.59
C TRP A 488 -20.61 -7.03 0.01
N LEU A 489 -19.47 -6.45 0.42
CA LEU A 489 -18.37 -7.16 1.08
C LEU A 489 -18.65 -7.46 2.56
N GLY A 490 -19.66 -6.86 3.20
CA GLY A 490 -20.01 -7.16 4.59
C GLY A 490 -18.81 -7.12 5.55
N ASP A 491 -18.58 -8.19 6.32
CA ASP A 491 -17.46 -8.35 7.25
C ASP A 491 -16.13 -8.76 6.57
N ALA A 492 -16.10 -8.83 5.24
CA ALA A 492 -14.89 -8.92 4.40
C ALA A 492 -14.37 -7.53 3.98
N PHE A 493 -15.09 -6.44 4.29
CA PHE A 493 -14.66 -5.06 3.99
C PHE A 493 -13.34 -4.71 4.69
N ALA A 494 -13.16 -5.16 5.93
CA ALA A 494 -11.95 -5.03 6.71
C ALA A 494 -11.46 -6.40 7.23
N SER A 495 -10.25 -6.79 6.82
CA SER A 495 -9.61 -8.02 7.27
C SER A 495 -9.11 -7.94 8.72
N GLY A 496 -9.03 -9.08 9.41
CA GLY A 496 -8.49 -9.15 10.78
C GLY A 496 -9.43 -8.63 11.86
N GLY A 497 -10.74 -8.66 11.61
CA GLY A 497 -11.77 -8.42 12.63
C GLY A 497 -12.00 -9.65 13.53
N SER A 498 -12.98 -9.54 14.44
CA SER A 498 -13.40 -10.57 15.40
C SER A 498 -13.71 -11.96 14.81
N HIS A 499 -14.16 -12.01 13.55
CA HIS A 499 -14.45 -13.23 12.81
C HIS A 499 -13.42 -13.52 11.70
N GLY A 500 -12.20 -12.99 11.81
CA GLY A 500 -11.09 -13.21 10.88
C GLY A 500 -10.05 -14.18 11.41
N TYR A 501 -8.93 -14.29 10.71
CA TYR A 501 -7.79 -15.06 11.18
C TYR A 501 -6.96 -14.25 12.18
N ASP A 502 -6.64 -14.83 13.34
CA ASP A 502 -5.76 -14.19 14.32
C ASP A 502 -4.30 -14.34 13.88
N HIS A 503 -3.75 -13.29 13.27
CA HIS A 503 -2.36 -13.28 12.79
C HIS A 503 -1.35 -13.54 13.91
N LYS A 504 -1.60 -13.02 15.12
CA LYS A 504 -0.72 -13.22 16.28
C LYS A 504 -0.83 -14.63 16.81
N GLY A 505 -2.05 -15.16 16.92
CA GLY A 505 -2.32 -16.55 17.29
C GLY A 505 -1.72 -17.55 16.31
N MET A 506 -1.79 -17.27 15.00
CA MET A 506 -1.18 -18.08 13.94
C MET A 506 0.35 -17.90 13.84
N GLY A 507 0.87 -16.77 14.30
CA GLY A 507 2.24 -16.31 14.10
C GLY A 507 2.62 -16.18 12.63
N ILE A 508 1.65 -15.95 11.74
CA ILE A 508 1.80 -16.20 10.30
C ILE A 508 2.85 -15.30 9.65
N THR A 509 2.92 -14.02 10.04
CA THR A 509 3.91 -13.07 9.53
C THR A 509 5.33 -13.46 9.95
N ALA A 510 5.52 -13.83 11.23
CA ALA A 510 6.82 -14.26 11.74
C ALA A 510 7.28 -15.57 11.10
N ARG A 511 6.37 -16.55 10.96
CA ARG A 511 6.63 -17.83 10.29
C ARG A 511 7.01 -17.62 8.83
N GLY A 512 6.32 -16.72 8.13
CA GLY A 512 6.63 -16.35 6.74
C GLY A 512 8.04 -15.75 6.59
N ALA A 513 8.42 -14.82 7.45
CA ALA A 513 9.76 -14.23 7.46
C ALA A 513 10.83 -15.25 7.87
N TRP A 514 10.47 -16.23 8.71
CA TRP A 514 11.36 -17.30 9.09
C TRP A 514 11.65 -18.29 7.95
N GLU A 515 10.78 -18.41 6.93
CA GLU A 515 11.11 -19.20 5.72
C GLU A 515 12.34 -18.63 4.99
N SER A 516 12.49 -17.30 4.96
CA SER A 516 13.69 -16.64 4.45
C SER A 516 14.92 -16.96 5.30
N VAL A 517 14.80 -16.90 6.62
CA VAL A 517 15.89 -17.25 7.56
C VAL A 517 16.33 -18.69 7.36
N ARG A 518 15.40 -19.66 7.27
CA ARG A 518 15.71 -21.07 6.96
C ARG A 518 16.51 -21.19 5.69
N ARG A 519 16.10 -20.47 4.64
CA ARG A 519 16.79 -20.51 3.35
C ARG A 519 18.20 -19.91 3.44
N HIS A 520 18.37 -18.79 4.14
CA HIS A 520 19.69 -18.22 4.41
C HIS A 520 20.60 -19.18 5.20
N CYS A 521 20.08 -19.84 6.24
CA CYS A 521 20.80 -20.88 6.97
C CYS A 521 21.28 -22.00 6.02
N ARG A 522 20.38 -22.53 5.18
CA ARG A 522 20.72 -23.58 4.21
C ARG A 522 21.83 -23.18 3.24
N GLU A 523 21.79 -21.95 2.74
CA GLU A 523 22.84 -21.42 1.86
C GLU A 523 24.19 -21.28 2.57
N LEU A 524 24.17 -21.05 3.88
CA LEU A 524 25.34 -20.96 4.75
C LEU A 524 25.78 -22.32 5.33
N GLY A 525 25.12 -23.43 4.94
CA GLY A 525 25.42 -24.77 5.44
C GLY A 525 24.98 -25.02 6.89
N MET A 526 24.01 -24.26 7.38
CA MET A 526 23.43 -24.37 8.72
C MET A 526 21.97 -24.82 8.65
N ASN A 527 21.48 -25.44 9.72
CA ASN A 527 20.08 -25.79 9.91
C ASN A 527 19.46 -24.87 10.98
N ALA A 528 18.44 -24.08 10.61
CA ALA A 528 17.89 -23.03 11.48
C ALA A 528 17.21 -23.57 12.75
N GLU A 529 16.77 -24.84 12.72
CA GLU A 529 16.04 -25.51 13.79
C GLU A 529 16.97 -26.31 14.69
N LEU A 530 18.06 -26.86 14.13
CA LEU A 530 18.97 -27.77 14.82
C LEU A 530 20.26 -27.08 15.29
N ASP A 531 20.75 -26.06 14.61
CA ASP A 531 21.98 -25.37 14.99
C ASP A 531 21.72 -24.24 16.00
N SER A 532 22.73 -23.88 16.77
CA SER A 532 22.64 -22.75 17.71
C SER A 532 23.00 -21.45 16.99
N LEU A 533 21.99 -20.62 16.71
CA LEU A 533 22.15 -19.33 16.05
C LEU A 533 22.28 -18.21 17.09
N SER A 534 23.30 -17.36 16.96
CA SER A 534 23.41 -16.13 17.74
C SER A 534 22.59 -15.00 17.11
N ALA A 535 21.82 -14.27 17.92
CA ALA A 535 20.90 -13.25 17.41
C ALA A 535 20.88 -11.95 18.21
N ILE A 536 20.68 -10.85 17.48
CA ILE A 536 20.23 -9.57 18.01
C ILE A 536 18.88 -9.25 17.39
N ALA A 537 17.94 -8.79 18.21
CA ALA A 537 16.58 -8.60 17.74
C ALA A 537 16.01 -7.22 18.09
N ILE A 538 15.14 -6.71 17.23
CA ILE A 538 14.53 -5.39 17.38
C ILE A 538 13.04 -5.58 17.67
N GLY A 539 12.59 -5.27 18.89
CA GLY A 539 11.20 -5.42 19.30
C GLY A 539 11.03 -5.90 20.75
N ASP A 540 9.83 -6.44 21.02
CA ASP A 540 9.38 -6.84 22.35
C ASP A 540 8.64 -8.18 22.28
N MET A 541 8.80 -9.04 23.30
CA MET A 541 8.14 -10.35 23.36
C MET A 541 6.61 -10.23 23.33
N SER A 542 6.00 -9.13 23.76
CA SER A 542 4.55 -8.93 23.63
C SER A 542 4.08 -8.70 22.18
N GLY A 543 4.99 -8.35 21.27
CA GLY A 543 4.70 -8.08 19.86
C GLY A 543 4.42 -9.35 19.05
N ASP A 544 3.53 -9.26 18.07
CA ASP A 544 3.18 -10.37 17.17
C ASP A 544 4.42 -10.93 16.46
N VAL A 545 5.08 -10.11 15.64
CA VAL A 545 6.18 -10.58 14.79
C VAL A 545 7.42 -10.94 15.60
N PHE A 546 7.80 -10.08 16.56
CA PHE A 546 8.97 -10.32 17.41
C PHE A 546 8.78 -11.56 18.29
N GLY A 547 7.69 -11.59 19.05
CA GLY A 547 7.43 -12.65 20.02
C GLY A 547 7.32 -14.02 19.37
N ASN A 548 6.54 -14.13 18.28
CA ASN A 548 6.46 -15.37 17.51
C ASN A 548 7.83 -15.75 16.92
N GLY A 549 8.55 -14.81 16.29
CA GLY A 549 9.85 -15.07 15.66
C GLY A 549 10.91 -15.59 16.63
N MET A 550 11.00 -15.00 17.83
CA MET A 550 11.94 -15.42 18.88
C MET A 550 11.59 -16.77 19.51
N LEU A 551 10.46 -17.38 19.15
CA LEU A 551 10.03 -18.70 19.63
C LEU A 551 10.08 -19.79 18.54
N LEU A 552 10.43 -19.45 17.29
CA LEU A 552 10.46 -20.43 16.18
C LEU A 552 11.66 -21.37 16.22
N ALA A 553 12.76 -20.97 16.86
CA ALA A 553 13.97 -21.79 17.01
C ALA A 553 14.34 -21.95 18.48
N PRO A 554 14.10 -23.14 19.08
CA PRO A 554 14.42 -23.39 20.49
C PRO A 554 15.90 -23.22 20.84
N ARG A 555 16.79 -23.39 19.86
CA ARG A 555 18.25 -23.25 20.01
C ARG A 555 18.79 -21.83 19.77
N LEU A 556 17.91 -20.85 19.57
CA LEU A 556 18.28 -19.46 19.31
C LEU A 556 18.86 -18.80 20.57
N ARG A 557 20.12 -18.36 20.47
CA ARG A 557 20.82 -17.56 21.50
C ARG A 557 20.55 -16.08 21.26
N LEU A 558 19.50 -15.54 21.89
CA LEU A 558 19.16 -14.12 21.82
C LEU A 558 20.07 -13.34 22.77
N LEU A 559 21.06 -12.65 22.21
CA LEU A 559 22.12 -11.99 22.99
C LEU A 559 21.75 -10.59 23.44
N ALA A 560 20.93 -9.92 22.63
CA ALA A 560 20.39 -8.63 22.98
C ALA A 560 19.11 -8.37 22.19
N ALA A 561 18.24 -7.57 22.79
CA ALA A 561 17.08 -7.01 22.11
C ALA A 561 16.80 -5.59 22.59
N PHE A 562 16.17 -4.77 21.76
CA PHE A 562 15.79 -3.42 22.18
C PHE A 562 14.48 -2.96 21.55
N ASN A 563 13.78 -2.08 22.27
CA ASN A 563 12.54 -1.46 21.83
C ASN A 563 12.54 0.05 22.14
N HIS A 564 11.37 0.69 22.22
CA HIS A 564 11.25 2.12 22.53
C HIS A 564 11.46 2.46 24.02
N GLN A 565 11.48 1.46 24.91
CA GLN A 565 11.57 1.62 26.36
C GLN A 565 12.82 1.00 26.97
N HIS A 566 13.28 -0.15 26.47
CA HIS A 566 14.26 -1.01 27.12
C HIS A 566 15.31 -1.55 26.14
N ILE A 567 16.47 -1.90 26.69
CA ILE A 567 17.55 -2.66 26.05
C ILE A 567 17.81 -3.89 26.94
N PHE A 568 17.47 -5.08 26.43
CA PHE A 568 17.78 -6.38 27.01
C PHE A 568 19.14 -6.85 26.51
N VAL A 569 19.99 -7.36 27.42
CA VAL A 569 21.30 -7.92 27.09
C VAL A 569 21.53 -9.19 27.90
N ASP A 570 21.89 -10.27 27.22
CA ASP A 570 22.26 -11.56 27.80
C ASP A 570 23.52 -12.07 27.05
N PRO A 571 24.73 -11.84 27.59
CA PRO A 571 25.97 -12.11 26.85
C PRO A 571 26.19 -13.60 26.50
N GLU A 572 25.76 -14.50 27.39
CA GLU A 572 25.95 -15.95 27.28
C GLU A 572 24.70 -16.71 27.78
N PRO A 573 23.57 -16.66 27.05
CA PRO A 573 22.30 -17.21 27.51
C PRO A 573 22.34 -18.74 27.61
N ASP A 574 21.82 -19.31 28.71
CA ASP A 574 21.43 -20.72 28.72
C ASP A 574 20.24 -20.91 27.78
N VAL A 575 20.46 -21.65 26.70
CA VAL A 575 19.50 -21.78 25.59
C VAL A 575 18.13 -22.27 26.06
N ALA A 576 18.10 -23.31 26.91
CA ALA A 576 16.86 -23.93 27.33
C ALA A 576 16.09 -23.05 28.33
N ALA A 577 16.79 -22.50 29.32
CA ALA A 577 16.19 -21.62 30.33
C ALA A 577 15.71 -20.30 29.70
N ALA A 578 16.52 -19.68 28.84
CA ALA A 578 16.17 -18.44 28.17
C ALA A 578 15.01 -18.62 27.18
N PHE A 579 14.90 -19.78 26.51
CA PHE A 579 13.74 -20.10 25.68
C PHE A 579 12.46 -20.26 26.51
N ALA A 580 12.49 -21.03 27.59
CA ALA A 580 11.35 -21.19 28.48
C ALA A 580 10.88 -19.85 29.07
N GLU A 581 11.83 -18.97 29.42
CA GLU A 581 11.51 -17.63 29.93
C GLU A 581 10.91 -16.71 28.86
N ARG A 582 11.40 -16.76 27.61
CA ARG A 582 10.76 -16.06 26.48
C ARG A 582 9.32 -16.56 26.26
N GLN A 583 9.06 -17.86 26.34
CA GLN A 583 7.71 -18.41 26.21
C GLN A 583 6.78 -17.90 27.32
N ARG A 584 7.27 -17.89 28.58
CA ARG A 584 6.54 -17.31 29.70
C ARG A 584 6.22 -15.84 29.47
N LEU A 585 7.20 -15.07 29.02
CA LEU A 585 7.06 -13.63 28.77
C LEU A 585 6.08 -13.33 27.63
N PHE A 586 6.08 -14.14 26.57
CA PHE A 586 5.12 -14.04 25.46
C PHE A 586 3.67 -14.30 25.90
N ALA A 587 3.47 -15.24 26.83
CA ALA A 587 2.14 -15.62 27.33
C ALA A 587 1.55 -14.60 28.33
N LEU A 588 2.36 -13.69 28.86
CA LEU A 588 1.89 -12.67 29.80
C LEU A 588 1.07 -11.56 29.10
N PRO A 589 -0.06 -11.13 29.69
CA PRO A 589 -0.78 -9.96 29.19
C PRO A 589 0.06 -8.68 29.34
N ARG A 590 0.29 -7.96 28.23
CA ARG A 590 1.02 -6.67 28.21
C ARG A 590 2.42 -6.72 28.83
N SER A 591 3.17 -7.79 28.59
CA SER A 591 4.55 -7.90 29.07
C SER A 591 5.49 -6.85 28.48
N THR A 592 6.57 -6.61 29.22
CA THR A 592 7.72 -5.81 28.80
C THR A 592 9.01 -6.56 29.15
N TRP A 593 10.15 -6.12 28.61
CA TRP A 593 11.46 -6.66 29.01
C TRP A 593 11.74 -6.62 30.52
N MET A 594 11.14 -5.70 31.27
CA MET A 594 11.31 -5.64 32.73
C MET A 594 10.68 -6.82 33.46
N ASP A 595 9.75 -7.54 32.84
CA ASP A 595 9.14 -8.74 33.41
C ASP A 595 10.02 -9.99 33.22
N TYR A 596 11.15 -9.90 32.49
CA TYR A 596 12.11 -10.99 32.32
C TYR A 596 12.83 -11.27 33.64
N ARG A 597 12.84 -12.54 34.08
CA ARG A 597 13.42 -12.95 35.37
C ARG A 597 14.94 -12.72 35.39
N PRO A 598 15.46 -11.85 36.29
CA PRO A 598 16.89 -11.54 36.35
C PRO A 598 17.77 -12.76 36.58
N GLU A 599 17.31 -13.73 37.37
CA GLU A 599 18.00 -14.99 37.66
C GLU A 599 18.21 -15.92 36.45
N VAL A 600 17.51 -15.69 35.34
CA VAL A 600 17.69 -16.44 34.08
C VAL A 600 18.74 -15.78 33.18
N ILE A 601 18.99 -14.48 33.35
CA ILE A 601 19.96 -13.73 32.55
C ILE A 601 21.37 -14.13 32.96
N SER A 602 22.26 -14.37 32.00
CA SER A 602 23.64 -14.74 32.29
C SER A 602 24.41 -13.63 33.03
N GLU A 603 25.50 -14.03 33.69
CA GLU A 603 26.32 -13.11 34.47
C GLU A 603 26.81 -11.92 33.64
N GLY A 604 26.54 -10.71 34.13
CA GLY A 604 26.90 -9.47 33.47
C GLY A 604 25.89 -8.97 32.41
N GLY A 605 24.78 -9.69 32.20
CA GLY A 605 23.63 -9.20 31.44
C GLY A 605 22.64 -8.37 32.28
N GLY A 606 21.56 -7.92 31.65
CA GLY A 606 20.48 -7.20 32.32
C GLY A 606 19.49 -6.54 31.37
N VAL A 607 18.46 -5.92 31.95
CA VAL A 607 17.49 -5.07 31.25
C VAL A 607 17.71 -3.63 31.67
N PHE A 608 17.92 -2.75 30.69
CA PHE A 608 18.26 -1.35 30.92
C PHE A 608 17.22 -0.42 30.31
N ALA A 609 16.91 0.69 30.97
CA ALA A 609 16.00 1.70 30.44
C ALA A 609 16.65 2.50 29.30
N ARG A 610 15.94 2.68 28.18
CA ARG A 610 16.42 3.42 27.00
C ARG A 610 16.60 4.92 27.28
N ASN A 611 15.90 5.46 28.27
CA ASN A 611 16.03 6.85 28.72
C ASN A 611 17.09 7.05 29.83
N ALA A 612 17.82 5.99 30.20
CA ALA A 612 18.88 6.12 31.19
C ALA A 612 20.01 7.04 30.70
N ARG A 613 20.64 7.78 31.62
CA ARG A 613 21.79 8.62 31.27
C ARG A 613 23.01 7.80 30.85
N TRP A 614 23.25 6.69 31.56
CA TRP A 614 24.36 5.76 31.34
C TRP A 614 23.94 4.35 31.72
N ILE A 615 24.50 3.36 31.00
CA ILE A 615 24.37 1.93 31.28
C ILE A 615 25.75 1.41 31.69
N PRO A 616 25.89 0.74 32.86
CA PRO A 616 27.14 0.08 33.23
C PRO A 616 27.41 -1.09 32.29
N VAL A 617 28.66 -1.23 31.84
CA VAL A 617 29.08 -2.28 30.92
C VAL A 617 29.91 -3.30 31.70
N SER A 618 29.41 -4.53 31.81
CA SER A 618 30.13 -5.61 32.47
C SER A 618 31.28 -6.15 31.61
N ALA A 619 32.25 -6.84 32.22
CA ALA A 619 33.33 -7.51 31.47
C ALA A 619 32.80 -8.57 30.48
N ALA A 620 31.62 -9.16 30.75
CA ALA A 620 30.95 -10.08 29.82
C ALA A 620 30.42 -9.33 28.59
N MET A 621 29.75 -8.19 28.78
CA MET A 621 29.30 -7.32 27.69
C MET A 621 30.46 -6.79 26.85
N GLN A 622 31.56 -6.36 27.50
CA GLN A 622 32.78 -5.89 26.84
C GLN A 622 33.34 -6.96 25.89
N ARG A 623 33.50 -8.20 26.39
CA ARG A 623 33.97 -9.32 25.56
C ARG A 623 33.00 -9.69 24.45
N ARG A 624 31.68 -9.70 24.72
CA ARG A 624 30.67 -10.15 23.76
C ARG A 624 30.47 -9.18 22.60
N PHE A 625 30.49 -7.88 22.87
CA PHE A 625 30.15 -6.85 21.88
C PHE A 625 31.33 -5.97 21.47
N GLY A 626 32.52 -6.19 22.04
CA GLY A 626 33.73 -5.41 21.74
C GLY A 626 33.68 -4.00 22.32
N ILE A 627 33.08 -3.82 23.50
CA ILE A 627 32.99 -2.51 24.18
C ILE A 627 34.24 -2.30 25.03
N SER A 628 34.88 -1.13 24.93
CA SER A 628 36.11 -0.79 25.65
C SER A 628 35.90 0.06 26.91
N VAL A 629 34.70 0.59 27.10
CA VAL A 629 34.35 1.48 28.22
C VAL A 629 33.57 0.72 29.31
N GLU A 630 33.60 1.23 30.55
CA GLU A 630 32.83 0.68 31.68
C GLU A 630 31.40 1.24 31.79
N ARG A 631 31.11 2.33 31.07
CA ARG A 631 29.77 2.96 31.01
C ARG A 631 29.51 3.49 29.60
N ILE A 632 28.31 3.28 29.09
CA ILE A 632 27.91 3.62 27.72
C ILE A 632 26.53 4.30 27.71
N THR A 633 26.25 5.18 26.75
CA THR A 633 24.89 5.73 26.61
C THR A 633 23.95 4.70 25.95
N PRO A 634 22.63 4.72 26.20
CA PRO A 634 21.71 3.77 25.55
C PRO A 634 21.76 3.80 24.01
N ASN A 635 21.86 4.99 23.42
CA ASN A 635 21.95 5.13 21.97
C ASN A 635 23.24 4.51 21.41
N GLU A 636 24.37 4.74 22.08
CA GLU A 636 25.66 4.15 21.68
C GLU A 636 25.68 2.63 21.86
N LEU A 637 25.04 2.11 22.92
CA LEU A 637 24.86 0.66 23.10
C LEU A 637 24.05 0.06 21.94
N ILE A 638 22.93 0.66 21.54
CA ILE A 638 22.14 0.18 20.39
C ILE A 638 22.99 0.13 19.12
N ARG A 639 23.81 1.17 18.86
CA ARG A 639 24.74 1.17 17.71
C ARG A 639 25.72 0.00 17.79
N VAL A 640 26.34 -0.22 18.94
CA VAL A 640 27.27 -1.34 19.15
C VAL A 640 26.60 -2.69 18.93
N LEU A 641 25.37 -2.87 19.43
CA LEU A 641 24.60 -4.10 19.24
C LEU A 641 24.32 -4.32 17.75
N LEU A 642 23.86 -3.31 17.01
CA LEU A 642 23.64 -3.44 15.56
C LEU A 642 24.93 -3.79 14.78
N MET A 643 26.10 -3.36 15.28
CA MET A 643 27.41 -3.69 14.70
C MET A 643 28.01 -4.99 15.25
N ALA A 644 27.33 -5.75 16.11
CA ALA A 644 27.92 -6.94 16.71
C ALA A 644 28.10 -8.09 15.70
N GLU A 645 29.07 -8.97 15.97
CA GLU A 645 29.27 -10.20 15.20
C GLU A 645 28.28 -11.27 15.70
N VAL A 646 27.28 -11.55 14.86
CA VAL A 646 26.19 -12.49 15.15
C VAL A 646 25.76 -13.20 13.87
N ASP A 647 25.06 -14.32 14.01
CA ASP A 647 24.48 -14.99 12.84
C ASP A 647 23.32 -14.17 12.28
N LEU A 648 22.37 -13.77 13.13
CA LEU A 648 21.11 -13.16 12.73
C LEU A 648 20.88 -11.79 13.37
N ILE A 649 20.48 -10.80 12.56
CA ILE A 649 19.69 -9.67 13.06
C ILE A 649 18.23 -9.89 12.67
N TRP A 650 17.36 -9.98 13.67
CA TRP A 650 15.92 -10.13 13.49
C TRP A 650 15.20 -8.80 13.72
N ASN A 651 14.63 -8.22 12.67
CA ASN A 651 13.78 -7.05 12.82
C ASN A 651 12.31 -7.48 13.00
N GLY A 652 11.81 -7.43 14.23
CA GLY A 652 10.38 -7.61 14.55
C GLY A 652 9.67 -6.32 14.94
N GLY A 653 10.32 -5.17 14.75
CA GLY A 653 9.88 -3.85 15.23
C GLY A 653 9.58 -2.88 14.09
N ILE A 654 9.48 -1.59 14.45
CA ILE A 654 9.21 -0.48 13.52
C ILE A 654 10.39 0.50 13.58
N GLY A 655 10.77 1.06 12.42
CA GLY A 655 11.80 2.08 12.29
C GLY A 655 12.93 1.63 11.38
N THR A 656 13.70 2.59 10.86
CA THR A 656 14.82 2.33 9.95
C THR A 656 16.16 2.50 10.67
N TRP A 657 16.79 1.36 10.97
CA TRP A 657 17.97 1.21 11.82
C TRP A 657 19.27 1.19 11.03
N VAL A 658 19.20 0.87 9.74
CA VAL A 658 20.37 0.80 8.87
C VAL A 658 20.10 1.50 7.54
N LYS A 659 21.03 2.34 7.11
CA LYS A 659 21.07 2.96 5.78
C LYS A 659 22.33 2.54 5.02
N ALA A 660 22.40 2.84 3.73
CA ALA A 660 23.65 2.74 3.00
C ALA A 660 24.66 3.81 3.48
N SER A 661 25.94 3.52 3.31
CA SER A 661 27.04 4.46 3.59
C SER A 661 26.95 5.75 2.77
N ARG A 662 26.32 5.70 1.58
CA ARG A 662 26.10 6.84 0.68
C ARG A 662 24.83 7.67 0.95
N GLU A 663 23.95 7.21 1.84
CA GLU A 663 22.72 7.93 2.20
C GLU A 663 22.98 8.87 3.39
N ASN A 664 22.26 9.97 3.49
CA ASN A 664 22.27 10.82 4.67
C ASN A 664 21.11 10.46 5.60
N HIS A 665 21.16 10.83 6.88
CA HIS A 665 20.01 10.59 7.78
C HIS A 665 18.73 11.28 7.30
N ALA A 666 18.85 12.47 6.71
CA ALA A 666 17.74 13.23 6.16
C ALA A 666 17.00 12.49 5.03
N ASP A 667 17.72 11.70 4.22
CA ASP A 667 17.15 10.98 3.08
C ASP A 667 16.24 9.81 3.52
N VAL A 668 16.49 9.26 4.71
CA VAL A 668 15.74 8.11 5.25
C VAL A 668 14.34 8.49 5.74
N GLY A 669 14.17 9.73 6.25
CA GLY A 669 12.87 10.23 6.69
C GLY A 669 12.37 9.71 8.06
N ASP A 670 13.19 8.97 8.81
CA ASP A 670 12.89 8.48 10.17
C ASP A 670 13.74 9.18 11.23
N LYS A 671 13.35 10.40 11.63
CA LYS A 671 14.12 11.21 12.58
C LYS A 671 14.29 10.56 13.96
N ALA A 672 13.35 9.71 14.37
CA ALA A 672 13.36 9.10 15.70
C ALA A 672 14.56 8.17 15.92
N ASN A 673 15.10 7.60 14.83
CA ASN A 673 16.22 6.67 14.88
C ASN A 673 17.53 7.25 14.36
N ASP A 674 17.61 8.55 14.05
CA ASP A 674 18.82 9.18 13.51
C ASP A 674 20.04 8.96 14.44
N ALA A 675 19.86 9.09 15.75
CA ALA A 675 20.94 8.95 16.74
C ALA A 675 21.51 7.53 16.86
N VAL A 676 20.77 6.50 16.43
CA VAL A 676 21.13 5.08 16.58
C VAL A 676 21.37 4.38 15.25
N ARG A 677 20.97 4.98 14.13
CA ARG A 677 21.11 4.39 12.80
C ARG A 677 22.58 4.25 12.40
N ILE A 678 22.91 3.08 11.86
CA ILE A 678 24.26 2.74 11.35
C ILE A 678 24.25 2.57 9.83
N ASN A 679 25.44 2.43 9.25
CA ASN A 679 25.63 2.11 7.84
C ASN A 679 25.68 0.59 7.62
N ALA A 680 25.23 0.13 6.45
CA ALA A 680 25.24 -1.28 6.12
C ALA A 680 26.65 -1.88 6.01
N ASN A 681 27.67 -1.08 5.68
CA ASN A 681 29.06 -1.53 5.67
C ASN A 681 29.66 -1.75 7.07
N GLU A 682 28.99 -1.29 8.13
CA GLU A 682 29.38 -1.49 9.54
C GLU A 682 28.77 -2.76 10.14
N LEU A 683 27.83 -3.41 9.43
CA LEU A 683 27.22 -4.66 9.87
C LEU A 683 28.22 -5.81 9.84
N ARG A 684 28.18 -6.63 10.90
CA ARG A 684 28.93 -7.90 11.00
C ARG A 684 28.03 -9.12 11.14
N ALA A 685 26.71 -8.93 11.02
CA ALA A 685 25.77 -10.04 10.98
C ALA A 685 25.94 -10.87 9.69
N ARG A 686 25.72 -12.18 9.75
CA ARG A 686 25.76 -13.04 8.55
C ARG A 686 24.49 -12.94 7.72
N MET A 687 23.34 -12.81 8.39
CA MET A 687 22.03 -12.70 7.76
C MET A 687 21.08 -11.76 8.49
N ILE A 688 20.11 -11.23 7.74
CA ILE A 688 19.04 -10.37 8.25
C ILE A 688 17.70 -11.06 7.97
N GLY A 689 16.80 -11.07 8.96
CA GLY A 689 15.40 -11.42 8.77
C GLY A 689 14.49 -10.23 9.09
N GLU A 690 13.74 -9.74 8.11
CA GLU A 690 12.87 -8.57 8.27
C GLU A 690 11.38 -8.96 8.38
N GLY A 691 10.97 -9.34 9.59
CA GLY A 691 9.55 -9.51 9.89
C GLY A 691 8.78 -8.18 9.98
N GLY A 692 9.41 -7.12 10.48
CA GLY A 692 8.90 -5.75 10.51
C GLY A 692 9.09 -5.03 9.17
N ASN A 693 8.42 -3.89 8.99
CA ASN A 693 8.57 -3.10 7.77
C ASN A 693 9.71 -2.07 7.91
N LEU A 694 10.47 -1.87 6.84
CA LEU A 694 11.45 -0.80 6.66
C LEU A 694 12.54 -0.75 7.75
N GLY A 695 13.01 -1.92 8.21
CA GLY A 695 14.15 -2.00 9.14
C GLY A 695 15.43 -1.43 8.54
N PHE A 696 15.59 -1.61 7.24
CA PHE A 696 16.74 -1.24 6.45
C PHE A 696 16.26 -0.44 5.24
N THR A 697 17.01 0.57 4.80
CA THR A 697 16.75 1.20 3.49
C THR A 697 17.02 0.19 2.37
N GLN A 698 16.40 0.37 1.20
CA GLN A 698 16.67 -0.52 0.06
C GLN A 698 18.16 -0.51 -0.31
N LEU A 699 18.80 0.66 -0.24
CA LEU A 699 20.23 0.78 -0.51
C LEU A 699 21.10 0.08 0.55
N ALA A 700 20.68 0.08 1.82
CA ALA A 700 21.36 -0.66 2.87
C ALA A 700 21.36 -2.18 2.59
N ARG A 701 20.21 -2.72 2.15
CA ARG A 701 20.07 -4.14 1.79
C ARG A 701 20.99 -4.49 0.63
N ILE A 702 21.05 -3.64 -0.40
CA ILE A 702 21.93 -3.83 -1.56
C ILE A 702 23.40 -3.79 -1.11
N GLU A 703 23.82 -2.79 -0.33
CA GLU A 703 25.20 -2.69 0.17
C GLU A 703 25.59 -3.89 1.05
N PHE A 704 24.71 -4.32 1.95
CA PHE A 704 24.93 -5.51 2.79
C PHE A 704 25.05 -6.78 1.93
N SER A 705 24.16 -6.95 0.94
CA SER A 705 24.17 -8.11 0.06
C SER A 705 25.40 -8.18 -0.83
N LEU A 706 25.85 -7.05 -1.39
CA LEU A 706 27.08 -6.96 -2.19
C LEU A 706 28.34 -7.28 -1.37
N ARG A 707 28.30 -7.15 -0.04
CA ARG A 707 29.39 -7.52 0.87
C ARG A 707 29.32 -8.98 1.34
N GLY A 708 28.41 -9.77 0.79
CA GLY A 708 28.24 -11.20 1.11
C GLY A 708 27.22 -11.49 2.21
N GLY A 709 26.55 -10.46 2.74
CA GLY A 709 25.46 -10.63 3.69
C GLY A 709 24.21 -11.26 3.05
N ALA A 710 23.52 -12.12 3.78
CA ALA A 710 22.29 -12.75 3.32
C ALA A 710 21.05 -11.96 3.79
N CYS A 711 20.38 -11.30 2.86
CA CYS A 711 19.09 -10.65 3.11
C CYS A 711 18.25 -10.63 1.83
N TYR A 712 16.93 -10.67 2.01
CA TYR A 712 15.98 -10.25 0.98
C TYR A 712 15.50 -8.82 1.29
N THR A 713 14.32 -8.47 0.80
CA THR A 713 13.56 -7.30 1.21
C THR A 713 12.45 -7.69 2.16
N ASP A 714 12.04 -6.78 3.02
CA ASP A 714 10.90 -6.95 3.93
C ASP A 714 9.63 -7.43 3.21
N PHE A 715 9.33 -6.92 2.01
CA PHE A 715 8.15 -7.32 1.24
C PHE A 715 8.21 -8.75 0.69
N ILE A 716 9.36 -9.44 0.73
CA ILE A 716 9.46 -10.88 0.53
C ILE A 716 9.30 -11.61 1.86
N ASP A 717 10.06 -11.20 2.88
CA ASP A 717 10.08 -11.84 4.20
C ASP A 717 8.71 -11.83 4.87
N ASN A 718 8.09 -10.65 5.01
CA ASN A 718 6.85 -10.47 5.76
C ASN A 718 5.57 -10.47 4.89
N ALA A 719 5.66 -11.02 3.68
CA ALA A 719 4.54 -11.15 2.75
C ALA A 719 3.38 -11.99 3.30
N ALA A 720 3.68 -13.00 4.14
CA ALA A 720 2.69 -13.94 4.67
C ALA A 720 1.51 -13.26 5.40
N GLY A 721 1.78 -12.13 6.08
CA GLY A 721 0.71 -11.37 6.73
C GLY A 721 -0.28 -10.80 5.72
N VAL A 722 0.19 -10.22 4.61
CA VAL A 722 -0.73 -9.66 3.60
C VAL A 722 -1.46 -10.77 2.83
N ASP A 723 -0.77 -11.88 2.57
CA ASP A 723 -1.28 -13.06 1.88
C ASP A 723 -2.40 -13.76 2.67
N CYS A 724 -2.20 -13.97 3.98
CA CYS A 724 -3.20 -14.57 4.87
C CYS A 724 -4.50 -13.76 4.90
N SER A 725 -4.41 -12.44 4.93
CA SER A 725 -5.60 -11.61 4.88
C SER A 725 -6.28 -11.57 3.51
N ASP A 726 -5.55 -11.77 2.40
CA ASP A 726 -6.19 -11.89 1.07
C ASP A 726 -6.98 -13.20 0.98
N HIS A 727 -6.43 -14.29 1.53
CA HIS A 727 -7.16 -15.55 1.72
C HIS A 727 -8.43 -15.32 2.56
N GLU A 728 -8.32 -14.61 3.70
CA GLU A 728 -9.49 -14.30 4.55
C GLU A 728 -10.61 -13.61 3.75
N VAL A 729 -10.29 -12.56 3.01
CA VAL A 729 -11.28 -11.78 2.24
C VAL A 729 -11.94 -12.66 1.17
N ASN A 730 -11.17 -13.39 0.36
CA ASN A 730 -11.72 -14.20 -0.72
C ASN A 730 -12.55 -15.39 -0.19
N ILE A 731 -12.12 -15.99 0.93
CA ILE A 731 -12.90 -17.05 1.60
C ILE A 731 -14.23 -16.49 2.12
N LYS A 732 -14.22 -15.33 2.79
CA LYS A 732 -15.44 -14.69 3.29
C LYS A 732 -16.41 -14.34 2.16
N VAL A 733 -15.90 -13.74 1.07
CA VAL A 733 -16.71 -13.44 -0.13
C VAL A 733 -17.38 -14.70 -0.69
N LEU A 734 -16.64 -15.81 -0.80
CA LEU A 734 -17.18 -17.08 -1.26
C LEU A 734 -18.26 -17.63 -0.32
N LEU A 735 -18.00 -17.62 1.00
CA LEU A 735 -18.91 -18.19 1.99
C LEU A 735 -20.16 -17.34 2.19
N ASP A 736 -20.06 -16.01 2.11
CA ASP A 736 -21.20 -15.10 2.25
C ASP A 736 -22.21 -15.28 1.12
N GLU A 737 -21.74 -15.60 -0.08
CA GLU A 737 -22.63 -15.98 -1.16
C GLU A 737 -23.39 -17.26 -0.85
N GLN A 738 -22.75 -18.24 -0.20
CA GLN A 738 -23.44 -19.47 0.23
C GLN A 738 -24.46 -19.20 1.36
N VAL A 739 -24.20 -18.22 2.22
CA VAL A 739 -25.17 -17.76 3.24
C VAL A 739 -26.36 -17.06 2.58
N LYS A 740 -26.11 -16.16 1.61
CA LYS A 740 -27.18 -15.49 0.84
C LYS A 740 -28.08 -16.48 0.10
N GLN A 741 -27.50 -17.56 -0.42
CA GLN A 741 -28.22 -18.65 -1.07
C GLN A 741 -28.87 -19.65 -0.09
N ALA A 742 -28.84 -19.38 1.22
CA ALA A 742 -29.35 -20.22 2.29
C ALA A 742 -28.76 -21.66 2.33
N ARG A 743 -27.56 -21.86 1.77
CA ARG A 743 -26.82 -23.14 1.79
C ARG A 743 -25.96 -23.30 3.05
N LEU A 744 -25.67 -22.19 3.73
CA LEU A 744 -24.94 -22.13 5.00
C LEU A 744 -25.62 -21.16 5.96
N SER A 745 -25.59 -21.49 7.25
CA SER A 745 -25.91 -20.52 8.31
C SER A 745 -24.67 -19.64 8.60
N VAL A 746 -24.88 -18.46 9.21
CA VAL A 746 -23.77 -17.57 9.65
C VAL A 746 -22.86 -18.28 10.67
N GLU A 747 -23.46 -19.08 11.56
CA GLU A 747 -22.71 -19.86 12.56
C GLU A 747 -21.83 -20.93 11.90
N ASP A 748 -22.39 -21.73 10.99
CA ASP A 748 -21.63 -22.75 10.25
C ASP A 748 -20.54 -22.12 9.35
N ARG A 749 -20.81 -20.95 8.78
CA ARG A 749 -19.85 -20.17 8.00
C ARG A 749 -18.64 -19.77 8.84
N ASN A 750 -18.87 -19.21 10.03
CA ASN A 750 -17.79 -18.81 10.93
C ASN A 750 -17.02 -20.02 11.49
N ARG A 751 -17.72 -21.13 11.79
CA ARG A 751 -17.07 -22.38 12.21
C ARG A 751 -16.15 -22.93 11.11
N LEU A 752 -16.63 -22.99 9.86
CA LEU A 752 -15.84 -23.46 8.73
C LEU A 752 -14.61 -22.57 8.48
N LEU A 753 -14.74 -21.25 8.61
CA LEU A 753 -13.62 -20.31 8.49
C LEU A 753 -12.51 -20.63 9.50
N GLN A 754 -12.88 -20.88 10.76
CA GLN A 754 -11.94 -21.27 11.82
C GLN A 754 -11.30 -22.65 11.57
N GLU A 755 -12.08 -23.64 11.12
CA GLU A 755 -11.57 -24.99 10.79
C GLU A 755 -10.47 -24.94 9.70
N MET A 756 -10.54 -23.98 8.77
CA MET A 756 -9.56 -23.82 7.68
C MET A 756 -8.25 -23.11 8.09
N THR A 757 -8.08 -22.69 9.34
CA THR A 757 -6.90 -21.91 9.79
C THR A 757 -5.57 -22.58 9.42
N ALA A 758 -5.46 -23.90 9.61
CA ALA A 758 -4.24 -24.65 9.30
C ALA A 758 -3.99 -24.74 7.79
N ASP A 759 -5.04 -24.95 6.98
CA ASP A 759 -4.96 -25.02 5.53
C ASP A 759 -4.50 -23.67 4.94
N VAL A 760 -5.07 -22.57 5.42
CA VAL A 760 -4.67 -21.21 5.01
C VAL A 760 -3.21 -20.94 5.39
N ALA A 761 -2.79 -21.31 6.61
CA ALA A 761 -1.40 -21.16 7.00
C ALA A 761 -0.44 -21.95 6.08
N ALA A 762 -0.82 -23.15 5.65
CA ALA A 762 -0.01 -23.97 4.74
C ALA A 762 0.11 -23.33 3.34
N LEU A 763 -0.98 -22.83 2.78
CA LEU A 763 -0.98 -22.14 1.48
C LEU A 763 -0.11 -20.88 1.51
N VAL A 764 -0.28 -20.05 2.53
CA VAL A 764 0.49 -18.80 2.71
C VAL A 764 1.98 -19.07 2.89
N LEU A 765 2.36 -20.06 3.71
CA LEU A 765 3.78 -20.39 3.90
C LEU A 765 4.40 -21.02 2.64
N ALA A 766 3.65 -21.83 1.89
CA ALA A 766 4.12 -22.36 0.61
C ALA A 766 4.37 -21.23 -0.40
N SER A 767 3.51 -20.21 -0.43
CA SER A 767 3.70 -18.99 -1.23
C SER A 767 4.99 -18.27 -0.84
N ASN A 768 5.18 -17.97 0.45
CA ASN A 768 6.39 -17.32 0.98
C ASN A 768 7.68 -18.10 0.67
N TYR A 769 7.67 -19.42 0.92
CA TYR A 769 8.78 -20.31 0.64
C TYR A 769 9.19 -20.26 -0.85
N ARG A 770 8.22 -20.33 -1.76
CA ARG A 770 8.48 -20.32 -3.21
C ARG A 770 9.00 -18.98 -3.70
N GLN A 771 8.61 -17.86 -3.10
CA GLN A 771 9.19 -16.55 -3.44
C GLN A 771 10.68 -16.48 -3.11
N ALA A 772 11.06 -16.87 -1.90
CA ALA A 772 12.46 -16.91 -1.49
C ALA A 772 13.28 -17.87 -2.38
N GLN A 773 12.71 -19.02 -2.73
CA GLN A 773 13.31 -19.97 -3.68
C GLN A 773 13.49 -19.35 -5.07
N ALA A 774 12.51 -18.62 -5.59
CA ALA A 774 12.58 -17.97 -6.89
C ALA A 774 13.71 -16.93 -6.95
N VAL A 775 13.90 -16.13 -5.90
CA VAL A 775 15.02 -15.17 -5.82
C VAL A 775 16.36 -15.90 -5.78
N GLU A 776 16.48 -16.99 -5.02
CA GLU A 776 17.70 -17.80 -4.97
C GLU A 776 18.06 -18.42 -6.33
N LEU A 777 17.08 -18.98 -7.05
CA LEU A 777 17.28 -19.53 -8.40
C LEU A 777 17.65 -18.40 -9.38
N ALA A 778 16.98 -17.25 -9.29
CA ALA A 778 17.27 -16.08 -10.11
C ALA A 778 18.68 -15.52 -9.84
N LEU A 779 19.18 -15.60 -8.62
CA LEU A 779 20.55 -15.18 -8.30
C LEU A 779 21.57 -16.01 -9.06
N VAL A 780 21.37 -17.32 -9.15
CA VAL A 780 22.22 -18.22 -9.96
C VAL A 780 22.11 -17.87 -11.44
N GLN A 781 20.90 -17.71 -11.97
CA GLN A 781 20.67 -17.38 -13.38
C GLN A 781 21.26 -16.01 -13.77
N SER A 782 21.15 -15.01 -12.90
CA SER A 782 21.61 -13.64 -13.18
C SER A 782 23.12 -13.53 -13.38
N ARG A 783 23.90 -14.48 -12.85
CA ARG A 783 25.36 -14.56 -13.06
C ARG A 783 25.69 -14.86 -14.52
N ASP A 784 25.00 -15.84 -15.09
CA ASP A 784 25.26 -16.31 -16.45
C ASP A 784 24.46 -15.51 -17.50
N GLN A 785 23.30 -14.97 -17.10
CA GLN A 785 22.31 -14.37 -18.00
C GLN A 785 22.03 -12.89 -17.68
N GLY A 786 23.01 -12.16 -17.12
CA GLY A 786 22.82 -10.77 -16.67
C GLY A 786 22.26 -9.82 -17.72
N GLU A 787 22.61 -9.99 -19.00
CA GLU A 787 22.04 -9.19 -20.11
C GLU A 787 20.54 -9.43 -20.31
N GLU A 788 20.04 -10.64 -20.01
CA GLU A 788 18.60 -10.93 -20.11
C GLU A 788 17.81 -10.16 -19.04
N PHE A 789 18.32 -10.09 -17.81
CA PHE A 789 17.71 -9.29 -16.73
C PHE A 789 17.77 -7.78 -17.03
N ALA A 790 18.90 -7.29 -17.55
CA ALA A 790 19.06 -5.90 -17.99
C ALA A 790 18.09 -5.55 -19.13
N GLY A 791 17.93 -6.46 -20.10
CA GLY A 791 16.94 -6.35 -21.18
C GLY A 791 15.51 -6.29 -20.66
N TYR A 792 15.18 -7.12 -19.66
CA TYR A 792 13.86 -7.12 -19.04
C TYR A 792 13.57 -5.84 -18.25
N GLN A 793 14.55 -5.33 -17.49
CA GLN A 793 14.44 -4.04 -16.80
C GLN A 793 14.16 -2.89 -17.79
N ARG A 794 14.91 -2.82 -18.90
CA ARG A 794 14.68 -1.82 -19.96
C ARG A 794 13.30 -1.96 -20.58
N PHE A 795 12.83 -3.19 -20.80
CA PHE A 795 11.47 -3.44 -21.28
C PHE A 795 10.42 -2.88 -20.31
N LEU A 796 10.50 -3.19 -19.02
CA LEU A 796 9.57 -2.67 -18.02
C LEU A 796 9.59 -1.13 -17.94
N GLN A 797 10.77 -0.52 -18.06
CA GLN A 797 10.92 0.93 -18.10
C GLN A 797 10.27 1.55 -19.35
N GLN A 798 10.47 0.96 -20.53
CA GLN A 798 9.86 1.42 -21.79
C GLN A 798 8.33 1.29 -21.78
N GLN A 799 7.78 0.29 -21.08
CA GLN A 799 6.34 0.14 -20.89
C GLN A 799 5.76 1.08 -19.81
N GLY A 800 6.59 1.87 -19.12
CA GLY A 800 6.16 2.72 -18.01
C GLY A 800 5.72 1.96 -16.77
N LEU A 801 6.07 0.67 -16.66
CA LEU A 801 5.70 -0.19 -15.54
C LEU A 801 6.68 -0.05 -14.37
N LEU A 802 7.94 0.28 -14.65
CA LEU A 802 9.05 0.36 -13.68
C LEU A 802 9.82 1.67 -13.88
N ASP A 803 10.13 2.36 -12.78
CA ASP A 803 11.13 3.42 -12.75
C ASP A 803 12.36 2.88 -12.00
N PRO A 804 13.44 2.48 -12.72
CA PRO A 804 14.61 1.87 -12.09
C PRO A 804 15.27 2.75 -11.02
N ALA A 805 15.26 4.07 -11.21
CA ALA A 805 15.85 5.00 -10.26
C ALA A 805 15.02 5.07 -8.97
N LEU A 806 13.69 5.05 -9.09
CA LEU A 806 12.78 5.02 -7.95
C LEU A 806 12.95 3.73 -7.13
N GLU A 807 13.18 2.60 -7.80
CA GLU A 807 13.35 1.28 -7.15
C GLU A 807 14.81 0.93 -6.81
N TYR A 808 15.73 1.87 -7.01
CA TYR A 808 17.16 1.71 -6.73
C TYR A 808 17.82 0.54 -7.48
N LEU A 809 17.33 0.22 -8.67
CA LEU A 809 17.93 -0.77 -9.57
C LEU A 809 19.14 -0.17 -10.30
N PRO A 810 20.18 -0.98 -10.59
CA PRO A 810 21.37 -0.50 -11.27
C PRO A 810 21.07 -0.09 -12.72
N ASP A 811 21.76 0.94 -13.20
CA ASP A 811 21.78 1.31 -14.61
C ASP A 811 22.74 0.41 -15.41
N ASP A 812 22.79 0.62 -16.73
CA ASP A 812 23.61 -0.18 -17.64
C ASP A 812 25.12 -0.08 -17.29
N GLU A 813 25.59 1.09 -16.85
CA GLU A 813 26.98 1.30 -16.43
C GLU A 813 27.32 0.49 -15.16
N ALA A 814 26.45 0.54 -14.15
CA ALA A 814 26.61 -0.23 -12.92
C ALA A 814 26.53 -1.74 -13.18
N LEU A 815 25.65 -2.19 -14.08
CA LEU A 815 25.54 -3.60 -14.46
C LEU A 815 26.81 -4.10 -15.14
N VAL A 816 27.42 -3.30 -16.04
CA VAL A 816 28.69 -3.64 -16.68
C VAL A 816 29.82 -3.70 -15.66
N ALA A 817 29.94 -2.69 -14.78
CA ALA A 817 30.97 -2.66 -13.75
C ALA A 817 30.90 -3.85 -12.79
N ARG A 818 29.69 -4.38 -12.54
CA ARG A 818 29.47 -5.53 -11.66
C ARG A 818 29.77 -6.89 -12.33
N ARG A 819 29.83 -6.99 -13.66
CA ARG A 819 30.10 -8.26 -14.37
C ARG A 819 31.43 -8.88 -13.94
N ASP A 820 32.46 -8.06 -13.80
CA ASP A 820 33.81 -8.51 -13.44
C ASP A 820 33.89 -9.11 -12.02
N THR A 821 32.91 -8.81 -11.17
CA THR A 821 32.82 -9.31 -9.78
C THR A 821 31.93 -10.55 -9.62
N GLY A 822 31.28 -11.01 -10.69
CA GLY A 822 30.37 -12.17 -10.66
C GLY A 822 29.05 -11.94 -9.90
N MET A 823 28.74 -10.70 -9.50
CA MET A 823 27.49 -10.31 -8.82
C MET A 823 26.78 -9.19 -9.58
N VAL A 824 26.18 -9.53 -10.72
CA VAL A 824 25.47 -8.57 -11.59
C VAL A 824 24.28 -7.93 -10.86
N LEU A 825 23.44 -8.75 -10.22
CA LEU A 825 22.30 -8.33 -9.40
C LEU A 825 22.36 -8.98 -8.02
N SER A 826 21.95 -8.23 -6.99
CA SER A 826 21.83 -8.69 -5.61
C SER A 826 20.44 -9.28 -5.33
N ARG A 827 20.29 -10.02 -4.21
CA ARG A 827 18.99 -10.59 -3.79
C ARG A 827 17.91 -9.50 -3.63
N PRO A 828 18.16 -8.33 -3.02
CA PRO A 828 17.16 -7.27 -2.92
C PRO A 828 16.75 -6.67 -4.26
N GLU A 829 17.65 -6.57 -5.24
CA GLU A 829 17.32 -6.10 -6.60
C GLU A 829 16.50 -7.14 -7.36
N LEU A 830 16.83 -8.43 -7.23
CA LEU A 830 16.06 -9.53 -7.83
C LEU A 830 14.67 -9.66 -7.20
N ALA A 831 14.52 -9.40 -5.90
CA ALA A 831 13.23 -9.36 -5.23
C ALA A 831 12.29 -8.30 -5.84
N VAL A 832 12.82 -7.12 -6.17
CA VAL A 832 12.07 -6.08 -6.89
C VAL A 832 11.64 -6.59 -8.27
N LEU A 833 12.57 -7.10 -9.08
CA LEU A 833 12.25 -7.59 -10.43
C LEU A 833 11.26 -8.76 -10.40
N LEU A 834 11.32 -9.64 -9.40
CA LEU A 834 10.34 -10.71 -9.18
C LEU A 834 8.93 -10.15 -8.99
N SER A 835 8.77 -9.14 -8.13
CA SER A 835 7.48 -8.49 -7.89
C SER A 835 6.94 -7.83 -9.16
N TYR A 836 7.78 -7.11 -9.91
CA TYR A 836 7.36 -6.48 -11.17
C TYR A 836 7.00 -7.49 -12.26
N ALA A 837 7.68 -8.65 -12.33
CA ALA A 837 7.32 -9.72 -13.25
C ALA A 837 5.93 -10.29 -12.97
N LYS A 838 5.60 -10.50 -11.69
CA LYS A 838 4.24 -10.92 -11.29
C LYS A 838 3.19 -9.86 -11.59
N ILE A 839 3.49 -8.58 -11.33
CA ILE A 839 2.57 -7.47 -11.62
C ILE A 839 2.26 -7.39 -13.12
N GLU A 840 3.30 -7.44 -13.96
CA GLU A 840 3.17 -7.38 -15.42
C GLU A 840 2.36 -8.55 -15.97
N LEU A 841 2.72 -9.78 -15.55
CA LEU A 841 2.03 -10.98 -15.98
C LEU A 841 0.56 -10.98 -15.50
N LYS A 842 0.29 -10.62 -14.24
CA LYS A 842 -1.09 -10.50 -13.72
C LYS A 842 -1.93 -9.53 -14.57
N GLN A 843 -1.39 -8.36 -14.91
CA GLN A 843 -2.09 -7.38 -15.74
C GLN A 843 -2.37 -7.91 -17.16
N ALA A 844 -1.43 -8.65 -17.74
CA ALA A 844 -1.62 -9.28 -19.05
C ALA A 844 -2.68 -10.39 -19.01
N LEU A 845 -2.64 -11.28 -17.99
CA LEU A 845 -3.58 -12.39 -17.83
C LEU A 845 -5.02 -11.92 -17.57
N LEU A 846 -5.21 -10.81 -16.86
CA LEU A 846 -6.53 -10.19 -16.65
C LEU A 846 -7.21 -9.71 -17.94
N ARG A 847 -6.40 -9.41 -18.98
CA ARG A 847 -6.87 -9.00 -20.32
C ARG A 847 -7.00 -10.19 -21.27
N SER A 848 -6.34 -11.31 -20.97
CA SER A 848 -6.35 -12.53 -21.76
C SER A 848 -7.60 -13.39 -21.50
N PRO A 849 -8.10 -14.16 -22.49
CA PRO A 849 -9.15 -15.17 -22.30
C PRO A 849 -8.82 -16.25 -21.26
N VAL A 850 -7.53 -16.51 -21.00
CA VAL A 850 -7.04 -17.54 -20.06
C VAL A 850 -7.67 -17.40 -18.68
N SER A 851 -7.76 -16.18 -18.16
CA SER A 851 -8.29 -15.92 -16.81
C SER A 851 -9.80 -16.21 -16.68
N ARG A 852 -10.50 -16.40 -17.79
CA ARG A 852 -11.92 -16.76 -17.83
C ARG A 852 -12.16 -18.22 -18.22
N HIS A 853 -11.20 -18.87 -18.85
CA HIS A 853 -11.37 -20.19 -19.43
C HIS A 853 -11.48 -21.27 -18.33
N PRO A 854 -12.50 -22.17 -18.35
CA PRO A 854 -12.74 -23.15 -17.29
C PRO A 854 -11.56 -24.09 -17.00
N VAL A 855 -10.86 -24.53 -18.05
CA VAL A 855 -9.71 -25.46 -17.93
C VAL A 855 -8.59 -24.91 -17.03
N PHE A 856 -8.43 -23.59 -16.87
CA PHE A 856 -7.37 -23.01 -16.02
C PHE A 856 -7.86 -22.56 -14.63
N ALA A 857 -9.13 -22.82 -14.29
CA ALA A 857 -9.70 -22.40 -13.00
C ALA A 857 -9.12 -23.16 -11.79
N ASP A 858 -8.58 -24.36 -12.01
CA ASP A 858 -7.87 -25.18 -11.01
C ASP A 858 -6.64 -24.47 -10.40
N ALA A 859 -6.05 -23.48 -11.09
CA ALA A 859 -4.91 -22.72 -10.59
C ALA A 859 -5.22 -22.09 -9.21
N VAL A 860 -6.49 -21.77 -8.96
CA VAL A 860 -6.99 -21.22 -7.70
C VAL A 860 -6.82 -22.18 -6.51
N ALA A 861 -6.55 -23.47 -6.73
CA ALA A 861 -6.20 -24.41 -5.66
C ALA A 861 -4.94 -24.01 -4.86
N SER A 862 -4.12 -23.11 -5.41
CA SER A 862 -3.00 -22.49 -4.68
C SER A 862 -3.38 -21.31 -3.80
N MET A 863 -4.63 -20.82 -3.87
CA MET A 863 -5.12 -19.63 -3.16
C MET A 863 -6.39 -19.89 -2.32
N LEU A 864 -7.07 -21.03 -2.50
CA LEU A 864 -8.24 -21.41 -1.73
C LEU A 864 -8.07 -22.80 -1.10
N PRO A 865 -8.48 -23.01 0.16
CA PRO A 865 -8.46 -24.32 0.79
C PRO A 865 -9.24 -25.38 0.00
N ALA A 866 -8.67 -26.59 -0.10
CA ALA A 866 -9.25 -27.68 -0.86
C ALA A 866 -10.66 -28.08 -0.38
N VAL A 867 -10.98 -27.87 0.90
CA VAL A 867 -12.32 -28.13 1.45
C VAL A 867 -13.40 -27.26 0.79
N LEU A 868 -13.09 -26.01 0.45
CA LEU A 868 -14.05 -25.12 -0.23
C LEU A 868 -14.31 -25.58 -1.66
N LEU A 869 -13.25 -25.89 -2.39
CA LEU A 869 -13.33 -26.36 -3.77
C LEU A 869 -14.10 -27.69 -3.89
N LYS A 870 -13.98 -28.56 -2.88
CA LYS A 870 -14.72 -29.84 -2.80
C LYS A 870 -16.18 -29.66 -2.39
N ARG A 871 -16.46 -28.80 -1.40
CA ARG A 871 -17.81 -28.64 -0.83
C ARG A 871 -18.69 -27.73 -1.69
N PHE A 872 -18.09 -26.76 -2.38
CA PHE A 872 -18.79 -25.75 -3.19
C PHE A 872 -18.13 -25.61 -4.57
N PRO A 873 -18.18 -26.65 -5.43
CA PRO A 873 -17.52 -26.64 -6.73
C PRO A 873 -17.98 -25.47 -7.64
N ASP A 874 -19.27 -25.13 -7.59
CA ASP A 874 -19.85 -24.06 -8.42
C ASP A 874 -19.59 -22.65 -7.86
N ALA A 875 -19.17 -22.53 -6.59
CA ALA A 875 -19.01 -21.23 -5.94
C ALA A 875 -17.85 -20.42 -6.53
N LEU A 876 -16.81 -21.09 -7.06
CA LEU A 876 -15.71 -20.40 -7.73
C LEU A 876 -16.19 -19.71 -9.01
N GLU A 877 -17.12 -20.30 -9.77
CA GLU A 877 -17.68 -19.70 -10.98
C GLU A 877 -18.45 -18.40 -10.71
N GLN A 878 -19.11 -18.36 -9.56
CA GLN A 878 -19.90 -17.21 -9.09
C GLN A 878 -19.05 -16.14 -8.38
N HIS A 879 -17.79 -16.45 -8.06
CA HIS A 879 -16.93 -15.53 -7.31
C HIS A 879 -16.66 -14.24 -8.11
N PRO A 880 -16.99 -13.04 -7.58
CA PRO A 880 -16.82 -11.77 -8.32
C PRO A 880 -15.40 -11.49 -8.79
N LEU A 881 -14.40 -12.05 -8.10
CA LEU A 881 -12.97 -11.94 -8.44
C LEU A 881 -12.38 -13.22 -9.05
N ARG A 882 -13.18 -14.13 -9.60
CA ARG A 882 -12.69 -15.39 -10.20
C ARG A 882 -11.54 -15.14 -11.16
N ARG A 883 -11.71 -14.15 -12.05
CA ARG A 883 -10.72 -13.81 -13.07
C ARG A 883 -9.40 -13.34 -12.43
N GLU A 884 -9.49 -12.51 -11.42
CA GLU A 884 -8.36 -11.97 -10.68
C GLU A 884 -7.64 -13.05 -9.87
N LEU A 885 -8.37 -13.99 -9.26
CA LEU A 885 -7.81 -15.16 -8.57
C LEU A 885 -7.02 -16.04 -9.54
N VAL A 886 -7.60 -16.43 -10.68
CA VAL A 886 -6.92 -17.26 -11.68
C VAL A 886 -5.67 -16.57 -12.22
N ALA A 887 -5.78 -15.29 -12.59
CA ALA A 887 -4.66 -14.52 -13.11
C ALA A 887 -3.51 -14.40 -12.08
N THR A 888 -3.85 -14.17 -10.81
CA THR A 888 -2.85 -14.05 -9.73
C THR A 888 -2.19 -15.39 -9.43
N ALA A 889 -2.96 -16.46 -9.30
CA ALA A 889 -2.45 -17.80 -9.06
C ALA A 889 -1.50 -18.26 -10.17
N MET A 890 -1.90 -18.10 -11.44
CA MET A 890 -1.07 -18.47 -12.58
C MET A 890 0.20 -17.61 -12.67
N ALA A 891 0.10 -16.31 -12.43
CA ALA A 891 1.27 -15.42 -12.45
C ALA A 891 2.28 -15.78 -11.36
N ASN A 892 1.80 -16.06 -10.14
CA ASN A 892 2.64 -16.50 -9.03
C ASN A 892 3.34 -17.81 -9.36
N ASP A 893 2.59 -18.82 -9.82
CA ASP A 893 3.12 -20.16 -10.08
C ASP A 893 4.18 -20.13 -11.21
N LEU A 894 3.86 -19.45 -12.31
CA LEU A 894 4.78 -19.31 -13.45
C LEU A 894 6.06 -18.59 -13.04
N VAL A 895 5.96 -17.42 -12.42
CA VAL A 895 7.16 -16.63 -12.08
C VAL A 895 8.00 -17.33 -11.02
N ASN A 896 7.37 -17.93 -10.00
CA ASN A 896 8.10 -18.60 -8.93
C ASN A 896 8.88 -19.84 -9.41
N ARG A 897 8.34 -20.60 -10.38
CA ARG A 897 8.96 -21.85 -10.85
C ARG A 897 9.75 -21.69 -12.14
N ALA A 898 9.30 -20.89 -13.10
CA ALA A 898 9.94 -20.74 -14.41
C ALA A 898 10.98 -19.59 -14.45
N GLY A 899 10.83 -18.59 -13.57
CA GLY A 899 11.78 -17.50 -13.38
C GLY A 899 11.32 -16.14 -13.90
N ILE A 900 12.02 -15.08 -13.46
CA ILE A 900 11.66 -13.67 -13.64
C ILE A 900 11.52 -13.28 -15.12
N THR A 901 12.47 -13.68 -15.96
CA THR A 901 12.53 -13.26 -17.38
C THR A 901 11.81 -14.23 -18.33
N PHE A 902 11.26 -15.34 -17.82
CA PHE A 902 10.78 -16.46 -18.64
C PHE A 902 9.76 -16.04 -19.70
N ALA A 903 8.64 -15.44 -19.27
CA ALA A 903 7.54 -15.11 -20.17
C ALA A 903 7.94 -14.05 -21.21
N TRP A 904 8.68 -13.01 -20.78
CA TRP A 904 9.21 -11.98 -21.68
C TRP A 904 10.17 -12.55 -22.73
N ARG A 905 11.07 -13.46 -22.32
CA ARG A 905 12.02 -14.09 -23.22
C ARG A 905 11.31 -14.95 -24.27
N LEU A 906 10.32 -15.74 -23.87
CA LEU A 906 9.52 -16.54 -24.79
C LEU A 906 8.76 -15.65 -25.77
N ARG A 907 8.12 -14.58 -25.29
CA ARG A 907 7.47 -13.59 -26.15
C ARG A 907 8.41 -13.03 -27.23
N ASN A 908 9.65 -12.68 -26.86
CA ASN A 908 10.63 -12.19 -27.84
C ASN A 908 11.11 -13.28 -28.82
N LEU A 909 11.05 -14.55 -28.44
CA LEU A 909 11.49 -15.68 -29.26
C LEU A 909 10.43 -16.15 -30.27
N CYS A 910 9.15 -16.11 -29.91
CA CYS A 910 8.07 -16.67 -30.73
C CYS A 910 6.95 -15.68 -31.10
N GLY A 911 6.92 -14.48 -30.52
CA GLY A 911 5.93 -13.44 -30.85
C GLY A 911 4.55 -13.63 -30.20
N HIS A 912 4.34 -14.70 -29.43
CA HIS A 912 3.08 -14.96 -28.73
C HIS A 912 2.84 -14.00 -27.56
N ASP A 913 1.56 -13.81 -27.22
CA ASP A 913 1.20 -12.99 -26.06
C ASP A 913 1.43 -13.74 -24.73
N LEU A 914 1.44 -12.99 -23.63
CA LEU A 914 1.75 -13.55 -22.30
C LEU A 914 0.65 -14.48 -21.76
N GLY A 915 -0.59 -14.33 -22.23
CA GLY A 915 -1.68 -15.24 -21.92
C GLY A 915 -1.46 -16.60 -22.56
N GLU A 916 -1.15 -16.63 -23.86
CA GLU A 916 -0.83 -17.86 -24.58
C GLU A 916 0.38 -18.57 -23.96
N ILE A 917 1.44 -17.82 -23.63
CA ILE A 917 2.63 -18.37 -22.96
C ILE A 917 2.29 -18.97 -21.60
N ALA A 918 1.47 -18.30 -20.78
CA ALA A 918 1.09 -18.82 -19.48
C ALA A 918 0.16 -20.04 -19.58
N ALA A 919 -0.75 -20.07 -20.55
CA ALA A 919 -1.58 -21.23 -20.84
C ALA A 919 -0.73 -22.43 -21.28
N ALA A 920 0.20 -22.23 -22.21
CA ALA A 920 1.09 -23.26 -22.69
C ALA A 920 1.98 -23.80 -21.57
N TRP A 921 2.50 -22.93 -20.72
CA TRP A 921 3.27 -23.32 -19.54
C TRP A 921 2.43 -24.15 -18.55
N ARG A 922 1.18 -23.75 -18.27
CA ARG A 922 0.30 -24.49 -17.35
C ARG A 922 -0.09 -25.86 -17.92
N VAL A 923 -0.33 -25.96 -19.24
CA VAL A 923 -0.57 -27.23 -19.92
C VAL A 923 0.68 -28.12 -19.84
N ALA A 924 1.87 -27.56 -20.07
CA ALA A 924 3.12 -28.31 -19.90
C ALA A 924 3.26 -28.84 -18.46
N CYS A 925 2.90 -28.04 -17.45
CA CYS A 925 2.93 -28.49 -16.06
C CYS A 925 2.02 -29.71 -15.82
N ARG A 926 0.84 -29.77 -16.45
CA ARG A 926 -0.08 -30.92 -16.34
C ARG A 926 0.41 -32.16 -17.08
N LEU A 927 0.93 -31.99 -18.29
CA LEU A 927 1.40 -33.11 -19.12
C LEU A 927 2.53 -33.91 -18.43
N PHE A 928 3.35 -33.24 -17.62
CA PHE A 928 4.50 -33.84 -16.92
C PHE A 928 4.32 -33.96 -15.40
N ASP A 929 3.12 -33.71 -14.85
CA ASP A 929 2.85 -33.68 -13.39
C ASP A 929 3.92 -32.91 -12.59
N ILE A 930 4.25 -31.70 -13.08
CA ILE A 930 5.32 -30.88 -12.52
C ILE A 930 5.04 -30.49 -11.07
N ASP A 931 3.76 -30.33 -10.71
CA ASP A 931 3.35 -30.04 -9.35
C ASP A 931 3.89 -31.08 -8.36
N ARG A 932 3.71 -32.37 -8.66
CA ARG A 932 4.22 -33.48 -7.84
C ARG A 932 5.75 -33.54 -7.83
N HIS A 933 6.38 -33.48 -8.99
CA HIS A 933 7.83 -33.65 -9.10
C HIS A 933 8.60 -32.47 -8.49
N TRP A 934 8.10 -31.24 -8.64
CA TRP A 934 8.68 -30.06 -8.02
C TRP A 934 8.60 -30.14 -6.50
N GLN A 935 7.43 -30.51 -5.96
CA GLN A 935 7.24 -30.70 -4.51
C GLN A 935 8.17 -31.80 -3.96
N ALA A 936 8.40 -32.89 -4.71
CA ALA A 936 9.34 -33.93 -4.31
C ALA A 936 10.79 -33.40 -4.20
N ILE A 937 11.18 -32.45 -5.04
CA ILE A 937 12.48 -31.77 -4.95
C ILE A 937 12.52 -30.80 -3.77
N GLU A 938 11.44 -30.04 -3.52
CA GLU A 938 11.30 -29.15 -2.35
C GLU A 938 11.35 -29.93 -1.02
N ALA A 939 10.82 -31.15 -0.99
CA ALA A 939 10.85 -32.00 0.20
C ALA A 939 12.27 -32.44 0.61
N LEU A 940 13.27 -32.29 -0.26
CA LEU A 940 14.68 -32.61 0.01
C LEU A 940 15.42 -31.49 0.77
N ASP A 941 14.72 -30.44 1.17
CA ASP A 941 15.25 -29.41 2.07
C ASP A 941 15.90 -30.05 3.31
N ASP A 942 17.12 -29.61 3.63
CA ASP A 942 17.95 -30.11 4.74
C ASP A 942 18.36 -31.60 4.66
N GLN A 943 17.96 -32.32 3.60
CA GLN A 943 18.33 -33.73 3.36
C GLN A 943 19.50 -33.87 2.38
N VAL A 944 19.57 -32.99 1.37
CA VAL A 944 20.64 -32.97 0.37
C VAL A 944 21.27 -31.59 0.27
N ALA A 945 22.50 -31.52 -0.25
CA ALA A 945 23.20 -30.26 -0.43
C ALA A 945 22.43 -29.32 -1.39
N ALA A 946 22.37 -28.02 -1.05
CA ALA A 946 21.63 -27.03 -1.84
C ALA A 946 21.99 -27.00 -3.35
N PRO A 947 23.26 -27.18 -3.78
CA PRO A 947 23.61 -27.23 -5.21
C PRO A 947 22.94 -28.38 -5.97
N VAL A 948 22.75 -29.56 -5.34
CA VAL A 948 22.11 -30.73 -5.95
C VAL A 948 20.64 -30.43 -6.24
N ARG A 949 19.94 -29.85 -5.26
CA ARG A 949 18.53 -29.44 -5.41
C ARG A 949 18.37 -28.38 -6.51
N LYS A 950 19.24 -27.37 -6.54
CA LYS A 950 19.23 -26.32 -7.57
C LYS A 950 19.44 -26.88 -8.98
N ALA A 951 20.35 -27.84 -9.14
CA ALA A 951 20.59 -28.49 -10.42
C ALA A 951 19.35 -29.25 -10.92
N MET A 952 18.66 -29.98 -10.04
CA MET A 952 17.40 -30.65 -10.38
C MET A 952 16.31 -29.66 -10.78
N MET A 953 16.14 -28.57 -10.02
CA MET A 953 15.18 -27.50 -10.36
C MET A 953 15.48 -26.89 -11.73
N GLN A 954 16.75 -26.60 -12.04
CA GLN A 954 17.16 -26.07 -13.33
C GLN A 954 16.86 -27.05 -14.49
N ALA A 955 17.08 -28.35 -14.30
CA ALA A 955 16.71 -29.36 -15.30
C ALA A 955 15.20 -29.36 -15.59
N VAL A 956 14.37 -29.25 -14.55
CA VAL A 956 12.90 -29.16 -14.71
C VAL A 956 12.49 -27.83 -15.37
N MET A 957 13.14 -26.72 -15.03
CA MET A 957 12.89 -25.42 -15.69
C MET A 957 13.19 -25.46 -17.19
N GLN A 958 14.26 -26.16 -17.60
CA GLN A 958 14.61 -26.33 -19.01
C GLN A 958 13.59 -27.19 -19.76
N LEU A 959 13.11 -28.29 -19.15
CA LEU A 959 11.99 -29.07 -19.68
C LEU A 959 10.78 -28.17 -19.92
N MET A 960 10.39 -27.38 -18.91
CA MET A 960 9.26 -26.46 -19.00
C MET A 960 9.40 -25.42 -20.10
N GLU A 961 10.58 -24.85 -20.28
CA GLU A 961 10.85 -23.94 -21.38
C GLU A 961 10.59 -24.57 -22.74
N ARG A 962 11.22 -25.73 -22.99
CA ARG A 962 11.13 -26.41 -24.29
C ARG A 962 9.71 -26.87 -24.57
N SER A 963 9.04 -27.47 -23.57
CA SER A 963 7.65 -27.91 -23.68
C SER A 963 6.69 -26.75 -23.94
N THR A 964 6.89 -25.60 -23.30
CA THR A 964 6.07 -24.40 -23.56
C THR A 964 6.24 -23.92 -25.00
N LEU A 965 7.47 -23.86 -25.51
CA LEU A 965 7.75 -23.46 -26.90
C LEU A 965 7.16 -24.45 -27.92
N TRP A 966 7.20 -25.75 -27.63
CA TRP A 966 6.59 -26.78 -28.46
C TRP A 966 5.07 -26.61 -28.52
N LEU A 967 4.42 -26.42 -27.38
CA LEU A 967 2.98 -26.20 -27.30
C LEU A 967 2.57 -24.94 -28.07
N LEU A 968 3.29 -23.83 -27.93
CA LEU A 968 3.00 -22.60 -28.68
C LEU A 968 3.13 -22.78 -30.19
N ARG A 969 4.02 -23.68 -30.65
CA ARG A 969 4.21 -23.95 -32.07
C ARG A 969 3.06 -24.75 -32.68
N TYR A 970 2.58 -25.77 -31.97
CA TYR A 970 1.61 -26.74 -32.52
C TYR A 970 0.17 -26.52 -32.02
N ALA A 971 -0.01 -25.77 -30.95
CA ALA A 971 -1.29 -25.34 -30.39
C ALA A 971 -1.20 -23.84 -30.04
N PRO A 972 -1.23 -22.94 -31.04
CA PRO A 972 -0.89 -21.53 -30.85
C PRO A 972 -1.98 -20.72 -30.13
N THR A 973 -3.17 -21.27 -29.89
CA THR A 973 -4.29 -20.56 -29.27
C THR A 973 -4.64 -21.14 -27.90
N VAL A 974 -5.24 -20.32 -27.04
CA VAL A 974 -5.71 -20.74 -25.70
C VAL A 974 -6.64 -21.95 -25.76
N ASP A 975 -7.58 -21.98 -26.71
CA ASP A 975 -8.52 -23.09 -26.85
C ASP A 975 -7.83 -24.38 -27.34
N ALA A 976 -6.86 -24.26 -28.27
CA ALA A 976 -6.07 -25.41 -28.72
C ALA A 976 -5.22 -25.98 -27.58
N LEU A 977 -4.63 -25.11 -26.75
CA LEU A 977 -3.88 -25.51 -25.56
C LEU A 977 -4.79 -26.19 -24.53
N ALA A 978 -5.97 -25.61 -24.29
CA ALA A 978 -6.95 -26.18 -23.38
C ALA A 978 -7.38 -27.59 -23.80
N ALA A 979 -7.59 -27.82 -25.10
CA ALA A 979 -7.93 -29.15 -25.63
C ALA A 979 -6.83 -30.21 -25.42
N LEU A 980 -5.57 -29.78 -25.31
CA LEU A 980 -4.45 -30.66 -24.98
C LEU A 980 -4.37 -30.94 -23.47
N SER A 981 -5.00 -30.13 -22.63
CA SER A 981 -4.93 -30.29 -21.19
C SER A 981 -5.59 -31.57 -20.69
N ASP A 982 -6.64 -32.03 -21.35
CA ASP A 982 -7.38 -33.25 -20.97
C ASP A 982 -6.67 -34.53 -21.43
N ARG A 983 -5.59 -34.39 -22.22
CA ARG A 983 -4.77 -35.53 -22.64
C ARG A 983 -3.96 -36.12 -21.48
N GLY A 984 -4.00 -35.54 -20.28
CA GLY A 984 -3.50 -36.14 -19.05
C GLY A 984 -2.00 -36.48 -19.07
N ALA A 985 -1.51 -37.08 -18.00
CA ALA A 985 -0.09 -37.32 -17.77
C ALA A 985 0.47 -38.52 -18.56
N LEU A 986 0.27 -38.51 -19.89
CA LEU A 986 0.73 -39.55 -20.83
C LEU A 986 2.24 -39.82 -20.73
N ALA A 987 3.03 -38.84 -20.23
CA ALA A 987 4.48 -38.96 -20.07
C ALA A 987 4.94 -39.57 -18.73
N THR A 988 4.15 -39.50 -17.66
CA THR A 988 4.57 -39.98 -16.31
C THR A 988 4.25 -41.43 -16.02
N GLU A 989 3.34 -42.06 -16.76
CA GLU A 989 3.01 -43.49 -16.60
C GLU A 989 4.20 -44.41 -16.92
N TRP A 990 5.24 -43.92 -17.60
CA TRP A 990 6.43 -44.68 -18.00
C TRP A 990 7.69 -44.31 -17.20
N LEU A 991 7.60 -43.35 -16.28
CA LEU A 991 8.66 -42.95 -15.34
C LEU A 991 8.70 -43.83 -14.08
N VAL A 992 8.12 -45.04 -14.17
CA VAL A 992 7.90 -45.95 -13.04
C VAL A 992 9.18 -46.69 -12.66
N SER A 993 10.07 -46.97 -13.61
CA SER A 993 11.37 -47.58 -13.34
C SER A 993 12.46 -47.18 -14.35
N PRO A 994 13.74 -47.29 -13.93
CA PRO A 994 14.89 -47.16 -14.83
C PRO A 994 14.79 -48.06 -16.06
N ASP A 995 14.30 -49.29 -15.91
CA ASP A 995 14.23 -50.28 -17.01
C ASP A 995 13.22 -49.87 -18.08
N VAL A 996 12.07 -49.33 -17.66
CA VAL A 996 11.06 -48.79 -18.57
C VAL A 996 11.61 -47.58 -19.31
N LEU A 997 12.29 -46.66 -18.61
CA LEU A 997 12.91 -45.51 -19.26
C LEU A 997 14.02 -45.92 -20.25
N SER A 998 14.80 -46.95 -19.94
CA SER A 998 15.87 -47.48 -20.81
C SER A 998 15.34 -48.06 -22.13
N SER A 999 14.11 -48.59 -22.11
CA SER A 999 13.45 -49.13 -23.31
C SER A 999 13.01 -48.04 -24.30
N LEU A 1000 12.87 -46.79 -23.82
CA LEU A 1000 12.39 -45.66 -24.61
C LEU A 1000 13.51 -44.66 -24.91
N ILE A 1001 14.33 -44.31 -23.93
CA ILE A 1001 15.37 -43.28 -24.03
C ILE A 1001 16.74 -43.93 -23.83
N PRO A 1002 17.73 -43.67 -24.71
CA PRO A 1002 19.08 -44.18 -24.55
C PRO A 1002 19.69 -43.84 -23.18
N ASP A 1003 20.27 -44.83 -22.51
CA ASP A 1003 20.87 -44.70 -21.18
C ASP A 1003 21.90 -43.57 -21.06
N SER A 1004 22.67 -43.32 -22.12
CA SER A 1004 23.69 -42.26 -22.16
C SER A 1004 23.13 -40.85 -21.90
N ARG A 1005 21.81 -40.65 -22.08
CA ARG A 1005 21.14 -39.36 -21.96
C ARG A 1005 20.71 -39.02 -20.53
N TRP A 1006 20.57 -40.00 -19.64
CA TRP A 1006 19.99 -39.77 -18.30
C TRP A 1006 20.67 -40.58 -17.18
N ARG A 1007 21.17 -41.78 -17.46
CA ARG A 1007 21.69 -42.71 -16.44
C ARG A 1007 22.86 -42.13 -15.63
N PRO A 1008 23.86 -41.44 -16.23
CA PRO A 1008 24.97 -40.86 -15.46
C PRO A 1008 24.50 -39.80 -14.44
N GLN A 1009 23.55 -38.94 -14.85
CA GLN A 1009 23.01 -37.89 -13.98
C GLN A 1009 22.14 -38.48 -12.87
N PHE A 1010 21.35 -39.51 -13.21
CA PHE A 1010 20.57 -40.29 -12.25
C PHE A 1010 21.46 -40.92 -11.16
N GLU A 1011 22.52 -41.62 -11.56
CA GLU A 1011 23.48 -42.24 -10.63
C GLU A 1011 24.17 -41.19 -9.75
N GLN A 1012 24.55 -40.05 -10.32
CA GLN A 1012 25.13 -38.94 -9.57
C GLN A 1012 24.20 -38.46 -8.45
N TRP A 1013 22.92 -38.28 -8.72
CA TRP A 1013 21.96 -37.81 -7.72
C TRP A 1013 21.51 -38.90 -6.75
N GLN A 1014 21.43 -40.16 -7.19
CA GLN A 1014 21.27 -41.31 -6.28
C GLN A 1014 22.39 -41.33 -5.23
N ASN A 1015 23.64 -41.18 -5.68
CA ASN A 1015 24.80 -41.12 -4.79
C ASN A 1015 24.78 -39.91 -3.84
N ALA A 1016 24.07 -38.83 -4.21
CA ALA A 1016 23.84 -37.66 -3.36
C ALA A 1016 22.65 -37.82 -2.39
N GLY A 1017 22.01 -38.99 -2.35
CA GLY A 1017 20.90 -39.30 -1.43
C GLY A 1017 19.51 -38.93 -1.94
N VAL A 1018 19.35 -38.60 -3.22
CA VAL A 1018 18.05 -38.26 -3.81
C VAL A 1018 17.21 -39.54 -3.99
N PRO A 1019 15.91 -39.56 -3.67
CA PRO A 1019 15.03 -40.70 -3.92
C PRO A 1019 14.96 -41.09 -5.41
N VAL A 1020 14.87 -42.40 -5.69
CA VAL A 1020 14.89 -42.98 -7.05
C VAL A 1020 13.98 -42.27 -8.03
N THR A 1021 12.70 -42.11 -7.68
CA THR A 1021 11.70 -41.50 -8.57
C THR A 1021 12.00 -40.03 -8.88
N THR A 1022 12.54 -39.29 -7.92
CA THR A 1022 12.87 -37.86 -8.07
C THR A 1022 14.14 -37.69 -8.91
N ALA A 1023 15.16 -38.50 -8.62
CA ALA A 1023 16.40 -38.52 -9.38
C ALA A 1023 16.14 -38.92 -10.85
N LEU A 1024 15.30 -39.94 -11.08
CA LEU A 1024 14.98 -40.44 -12.42
C LEU A 1024 14.28 -39.37 -13.25
N PHE A 1025 13.24 -38.74 -12.70
CA PHE A 1025 12.50 -37.69 -13.37
C PHE A 1025 13.39 -36.51 -13.76
N ALA A 1026 14.11 -35.95 -12.78
CA ALA A 1026 14.93 -34.77 -13.03
C ALA A 1026 16.09 -35.08 -14.00
N ALA A 1027 16.61 -36.33 -14.02
CA ALA A 1027 17.76 -36.70 -14.85
C ALA A 1027 17.30 -36.93 -16.29
N ALA A 1028 16.07 -37.43 -16.44
CA ALA A 1028 15.40 -37.59 -17.72
C ALA A 1028 14.80 -36.28 -18.25
N ALA A 1029 14.69 -35.22 -17.43
CA ALA A 1029 13.92 -34.02 -17.74
C ALA A 1029 14.19 -33.44 -19.13
N GLU A 1030 15.46 -33.33 -19.55
CA GLU A 1030 15.77 -32.81 -20.90
C GLU A 1030 15.23 -33.71 -22.02
N SER A 1031 15.23 -35.02 -21.81
CA SER A 1031 14.80 -36.01 -22.81
C SER A 1031 13.30 -36.25 -22.80
N LEU A 1032 12.62 -36.00 -21.67
CA LEU A 1032 11.15 -36.06 -21.55
C LEU A 1032 10.44 -35.09 -22.50
N TYR A 1033 11.10 -34.00 -22.90
CA TYR A 1033 10.60 -33.08 -23.91
C TYR A 1033 10.20 -33.79 -25.21
N TRP A 1034 11.02 -34.73 -25.70
CA TRP A 1034 10.76 -35.43 -26.96
C TRP A 1034 9.57 -36.38 -26.90
N LEU A 1035 9.12 -36.75 -25.69
CA LEU A 1035 7.88 -37.49 -25.54
C LEU A 1035 6.68 -36.69 -26.05
N LEU A 1036 6.73 -35.36 -26.11
CA LEU A 1036 5.66 -34.57 -26.72
C LEU A 1036 5.49 -34.89 -28.20
N ASP A 1037 6.60 -35.00 -28.94
CA ASP A 1037 6.56 -35.40 -30.34
C ASP A 1037 6.05 -36.83 -30.50
N ILE A 1038 6.60 -37.75 -29.71
CA ILE A 1038 6.25 -39.17 -29.76
C ILE A 1038 4.77 -39.39 -29.44
N VAL A 1039 4.27 -38.75 -28.39
CA VAL A 1039 2.86 -38.83 -27.97
C VAL A 1039 1.95 -38.30 -29.06
N ASP A 1040 2.25 -37.13 -29.59
CA ASP A 1040 1.39 -36.52 -30.61
C ASP A 1040 1.43 -37.31 -31.93
N ILE A 1041 2.59 -37.82 -32.36
CA ILE A 1041 2.71 -38.67 -33.56
C ILE A 1041 1.99 -40.02 -33.39
N SER A 1042 2.01 -40.60 -32.18
CA SER A 1042 1.37 -41.87 -31.88
C SER A 1042 -0.16 -41.80 -31.86
N HIS A 1043 -0.73 -40.59 -31.70
CA HIS A 1043 -2.15 -40.41 -31.52
C HIS A 1043 -2.93 -40.92 -32.74
N GLY A 1044 -3.80 -41.91 -32.53
CA GLY A 1044 -4.61 -42.53 -33.59
C GLY A 1044 -3.89 -43.61 -34.43
N ARG A 1045 -2.68 -44.05 -34.05
CA ARG A 1045 -1.94 -45.15 -34.72
C ARG A 1045 -2.01 -46.46 -33.94
N GLU A 1046 -2.05 -47.59 -34.67
CA GLU A 1046 -1.93 -48.93 -34.08
C GLU A 1046 -0.50 -49.16 -33.54
N GLY A 1047 -0.36 -49.81 -32.37
CA GLY A 1047 0.94 -50.08 -31.74
C GLY A 1047 1.38 -49.09 -30.64
N GLY A 1048 0.71 -47.94 -30.51
CA GLY A 1048 0.93 -47.00 -29.40
C GLY A 1048 2.27 -46.24 -29.47
N LEU A 1049 2.80 -45.85 -28.29
CA LEU A 1049 3.95 -44.97 -28.15
C LEU A 1049 5.29 -45.65 -28.44
N GLU A 1050 5.45 -46.92 -28.08
CA GLU A 1050 6.73 -47.62 -28.10
C GLU A 1050 7.34 -47.74 -29.50
N PRO A 1051 6.60 -48.12 -30.57
CA PRO A 1051 7.14 -48.17 -31.93
C PRO A 1051 7.61 -46.79 -32.42
N VAL A 1052 6.84 -45.73 -32.12
CA VAL A 1052 7.17 -44.34 -32.46
C VAL A 1052 8.45 -43.90 -31.74
N ALA A 1053 8.57 -44.19 -30.45
CA ALA A 1053 9.76 -43.85 -29.66
C ALA A 1053 11.01 -44.56 -30.21
N ARG A 1054 10.92 -45.87 -30.49
CA ARG A 1054 12.05 -46.63 -31.03
C ARG A 1054 12.52 -46.08 -32.37
N VAL A 1055 11.60 -45.76 -33.29
CA VAL A 1055 11.94 -45.13 -34.57
C VAL A 1055 12.54 -43.73 -34.38
N TYR A 1056 11.94 -42.89 -33.52
CA TYR A 1056 12.41 -41.54 -33.23
C TYR A 1056 13.87 -41.53 -32.72
N PHE A 1057 14.18 -42.36 -31.72
CA PHE A 1057 15.53 -42.44 -31.16
C PHE A 1057 16.53 -43.18 -32.07
N ALA A 1058 16.08 -44.18 -32.86
CA ALA A 1058 16.91 -44.82 -33.87
C ALA A 1058 17.34 -43.81 -34.96
N LEU A 1059 16.43 -42.95 -35.42
CA LEU A 1059 16.74 -41.85 -36.34
C LEU A 1059 17.73 -40.86 -35.71
N GLY A 1060 17.46 -40.41 -34.48
CA GLY A 1060 18.35 -39.48 -33.77
C GLY A 1060 19.77 -40.02 -33.57
N THR A 1061 19.90 -41.34 -33.36
CA THR A 1061 21.19 -42.02 -33.23
C THR A 1061 21.89 -42.20 -34.58
N THR A 1062 21.17 -42.71 -35.60
CA THR A 1062 21.74 -43.03 -36.92
C THR A 1062 22.15 -41.78 -37.69
N LEU A 1063 21.45 -40.67 -37.48
CA LEU A 1063 21.77 -39.37 -38.08
C LEU A 1063 22.72 -38.53 -37.21
N GLU A 1064 23.20 -39.04 -36.07
CA GLU A 1064 24.10 -38.34 -35.13
C GLU A 1064 23.55 -36.99 -34.62
N LEU A 1065 22.22 -36.87 -34.49
CA LEU A 1065 21.58 -35.61 -34.07
C LEU A 1065 21.87 -35.26 -32.61
N THR A 1066 22.15 -36.27 -31.78
CA THR A 1066 22.56 -36.05 -30.38
C THR A 1066 23.91 -35.33 -30.32
N TRP A 1067 24.85 -35.72 -31.17
CA TRP A 1067 26.15 -35.06 -31.29
C TRP A 1067 25.97 -33.62 -31.77
N LEU A 1068 25.09 -33.38 -32.76
CA LEU A 1068 24.82 -32.05 -33.27
C LEU A 1068 24.22 -31.11 -32.20
N ASP A 1069 23.26 -31.60 -31.42
CA ASP A 1069 22.68 -30.86 -30.29
C ASP A 1069 23.73 -30.55 -29.20
N GLU A 1070 24.65 -31.49 -28.92
CA GLU A 1070 25.78 -31.23 -28.02
C GLU A 1070 26.73 -30.15 -28.54
N GLN A 1071 27.03 -30.13 -29.85
CA GLN A 1071 27.88 -29.08 -30.41
C GLN A 1071 27.20 -27.71 -30.37
N LEU A 1072 25.90 -27.65 -30.68
CA LEU A 1072 25.10 -26.43 -30.54
C LEU A 1072 25.16 -25.90 -29.09
N ARG A 1073 25.13 -26.78 -28.08
CA ARG A 1073 25.24 -26.40 -26.66
C ARG A 1073 26.63 -25.94 -26.24
N LYS A 1074 27.69 -26.44 -26.89
CA LYS A 1074 29.08 -26.05 -26.60
C LYS A 1074 29.42 -24.65 -27.13
N VAL A 1075 28.61 -24.09 -28.02
CA VAL A 1075 28.76 -22.71 -28.49
C VAL A 1075 28.51 -21.75 -27.34
N THR A 1076 29.60 -21.23 -26.77
CA THR A 1076 29.62 -20.30 -25.63
C THR A 1076 30.36 -19.02 -26.03
N GLY A 1077 30.02 -17.89 -25.39
CA GLY A 1077 30.73 -16.62 -25.61
C GLY A 1077 30.24 -15.74 -26.77
N GLY A 1078 29.11 -16.09 -27.39
CA GLY A 1078 28.45 -15.25 -28.39
C GLY A 1078 27.60 -14.14 -27.79
N GLY A 1079 27.53 -12.97 -28.45
CA GLY A 1079 26.56 -11.93 -28.09
C GLY A 1079 25.10 -12.40 -28.23
N ARG A 1080 24.14 -11.61 -27.74
CA ARG A 1080 22.69 -11.93 -27.71
C ARG A 1080 22.16 -12.66 -28.96
N TRP A 1081 22.55 -12.21 -30.16
CA TRP A 1081 22.07 -12.78 -31.42
C TRP A 1081 22.53 -14.22 -31.66
N GLN A 1082 23.75 -14.55 -31.25
CA GLN A 1082 24.29 -15.89 -31.38
C GLN A 1082 23.53 -16.86 -30.44
N THR A 1083 23.25 -16.43 -29.20
CA THR A 1083 22.42 -17.22 -28.27
C THR A 1083 21.02 -17.48 -28.83
N LEU A 1084 20.38 -16.45 -29.43
CA LEU A 1084 19.08 -16.60 -30.08
C LEU A 1084 19.14 -17.54 -31.28
N ALA A 1085 20.19 -17.45 -32.10
CA ALA A 1085 20.40 -18.33 -33.25
C ALA A 1085 20.54 -19.80 -32.82
N ILE A 1086 21.35 -20.08 -31.81
CA ILE A 1086 21.51 -21.45 -31.26
C ILE A 1086 20.19 -22.00 -30.73
N LYS A 1087 19.41 -21.21 -29.98
CA LYS A 1087 18.07 -21.61 -29.52
C LYS A 1087 17.14 -21.91 -30.72
N GLY A 1088 17.20 -21.09 -31.77
CA GLY A 1088 16.46 -21.30 -33.02
C GLY A 1088 16.87 -22.58 -33.75
N TYR A 1089 18.18 -22.85 -33.85
CA TYR A 1089 18.72 -24.04 -34.49
C TYR A 1089 18.33 -25.33 -33.76
N ARG A 1090 18.37 -25.35 -32.42
CA ARG A 1090 17.90 -26.50 -31.64
C ARG A 1090 16.41 -26.78 -31.87
N ARG A 1091 15.59 -25.72 -31.94
CA ARG A 1091 14.15 -25.86 -32.25
C ARG A 1091 13.90 -26.41 -33.65
N GLU A 1092 14.69 -25.95 -34.63
CA GLU A 1092 14.62 -26.46 -36.00
C GLU A 1092 15.09 -27.92 -36.08
N LEU A 1093 16.15 -28.29 -35.35
CA LEU A 1093 16.62 -29.67 -35.24
C LEU A 1093 15.51 -30.60 -34.74
N ASP A 1094 14.84 -30.23 -33.65
CA ASP A 1094 13.71 -30.98 -33.10
C ASP A 1094 12.55 -31.07 -34.12
N ALA A 1095 12.28 -29.97 -34.84
CA ALA A 1095 11.27 -29.94 -35.91
C ALA A 1095 11.55 -30.97 -37.00
N ARG A 1096 12.80 -31.01 -37.49
CA ARG A 1096 13.18 -31.91 -38.57
C ARG A 1096 13.18 -33.35 -38.11
N LEU A 1097 13.63 -33.64 -36.89
CA LEU A 1097 13.52 -34.98 -36.35
C LEU A 1097 12.06 -35.45 -36.28
N ARG A 1098 11.13 -34.59 -35.86
CA ARG A 1098 9.70 -34.88 -35.87
C ARG A 1098 9.18 -35.20 -37.28
N GLU A 1099 9.49 -34.36 -38.27
CA GLU A 1099 9.04 -34.53 -39.67
C GLU A 1099 9.64 -35.81 -40.29
N ILE A 1100 10.94 -36.07 -40.09
CA ILE A 1100 11.62 -37.29 -40.55
C ILE A 1100 11.02 -38.53 -39.89
N THR A 1101 10.69 -38.45 -38.60
CA THR A 1101 10.04 -39.57 -37.89
C THR A 1101 8.67 -39.89 -38.49
N GLN A 1102 7.85 -38.88 -38.80
CA GLN A 1102 6.56 -39.09 -39.45
C GLN A 1102 6.71 -39.75 -40.84
N ALA A 1103 7.70 -39.33 -41.63
CA ALA A 1103 8.01 -39.91 -42.93
C ALA A 1103 8.49 -41.36 -42.81
N ALA A 1104 9.48 -41.63 -41.96
CA ALA A 1104 10.01 -42.96 -41.75
C ALA A 1104 8.93 -43.93 -41.23
N LEU A 1105 8.06 -43.49 -40.31
CA LEU A 1105 6.97 -44.32 -39.79
C LEU A 1105 5.93 -44.69 -40.86
N ALA A 1106 5.74 -43.86 -41.88
CA ALA A 1106 4.81 -44.16 -42.96
C ALA A 1106 5.28 -45.34 -43.83
N GLU A 1107 6.60 -45.58 -43.90
CA GLU A 1107 7.21 -46.61 -44.74
C GLU A 1107 7.68 -47.85 -43.96
N THR A 1108 8.15 -47.67 -42.73
CA THR A 1108 8.70 -48.76 -41.88
C THR A 1108 7.65 -49.47 -41.01
N GLY A 1109 6.41 -48.99 -41.00
CA GLY A 1109 5.35 -49.55 -40.16
C GLY A 1109 5.63 -49.52 -38.65
N GLY A 1110 6.62 -48.76 -38.19
CA GLY A 1110 7.03 -48.70 -36.78
C GLY A 1110 8.14 -49.66 -36.36
N ASP A 1111 8.76 -50.40 -37.28
CA ASP A 1111 9.92 -51.24 -36.95
C ASP A 1111 11.23 -50.43 -36.99
N ALA A 1112 11.83 -50.23 -35.81
CA ALA A 1112 13.11 -49.53 -35.67
C ALA A 1112 14.29 -50.25 -36.37
N ALA A 1113 14.21 -51.56 -36.59
CA ALA A 1113 15.24 -52.29 -37.34
C ALA A 1113 15.28 -51.87 -38.83
N GLU A 1114 14.14 -51.41 -39.38
CA GLU A 1114 14.04 -50.99 -40.78
C GLU A 1114 14.51 -49.55 -41.02
N VAL A 1115 14.68 -48.73 -39.98
CA VAL A 1115 15.13 -47.33 -40.07
C VAL A 1115 16.45 -47.20 -40.83
N GLY A 1116 17.39 -48.11 -40.57
CA GLY A 1116 18.67 -48.13 -41.28
C GLY A 1116 18.51 -48.39 -42.78
N ALA A 1117 17.60 -49.30 -43.16
CA ALA A 1117 17.31 -49.62 -44.56
C ALA A 1117 16.56 -48.47 -45.25
N TRP A 1118 15.58 -47.86 -44.58
CA TRP A 1118 14.85 -46.69 -45.08
C TRP A 1118 15.80 -45.51 -45.33
N LEU A 1119 16.71 -45.20 -44.41
CA LEU A 1119 17.71 -44.14 -44.61
C LEU A 1119 18.62 -44.40 -45.82
N GLN A 1120 19.00 -45.66 -46.09
CA GLN A 1120 19.82 -46.00 -47.26
C GLN A 1120 19.06 -45.78 -48.59
N GLN A 1121 17.74 -45.96 -48.60
CA GLN A 1121 16.91 -45.68 -49.79
C GLN A 1121 16.90 -44.19 -50.16
N GLN A 1122 17.17 -43.30 -49.21
CA GLN A 1122 17.31 -41.85 -49.45
C GLN A 1122 18.63 -41.47 -50.15
N GLY A 1123 19.54 -42.43 -50.34
CA GLY A 1123 20.72 -42.37 -51.21
C GLY A 1123 21.52 -41.07 -51.20
N LEU A 1124 21.19 -40.15 -52.12
CA LEU A 1124 21.84 -38.85 -52.31
C LEU A 1124 21.74 -37.96 -51.07
N THR A 1125 20.58 -37.90 -50.42
CA THR A 1125 20.34 -37.06 -49.24
C THR A 1125 21.18 -37.53 -48.05
N LEU A 1126 21.25 -38.85 -47.82
CA LEU A 1126 22.07 -39.42 -46.76
C LEU A 1126 23.58 -39.20 -47.00
N ALA A 1127 24.04 -39.31 -48.25
CA ALA A 1127 25.44 -39.03 -48.59
C ALA A 1127 25.81 -37.56 -48.32
N ARG A 1128 24.93 -36.62 -48.71
CA ARG A 1128 25.12 -35.19 -48.48
C ARG A 1128 25.07 -34.83 -46.99
N TRP A 1129 24.18 -35.45 -46.22
CA TRP A 1129 24.14 -35.30 -44.76
C TRP A 1129 25.45 -35.73 -44.11
N ARG A 1130 25.94 -36.93 -44.45
CA ARG A 1130 27.22 -37.45 -43.90
C ARG A 1130 28.40 -36.55 -44.24
N GLN A 1131 28.45 -36.02 -45.46
CA GLN A 1131 29.50 -35.07 -45.85
C GLN A 1131 29.40 -33.78 -45.02
N THR A 1132 28.21 -33.21 -44.88
CA THR A 1132 27.98 -31.99 -44.10
C THR A 1132 28.37 -32.17 -42.63
N LEU A 1133 28.07 -33.35 -42.06
CA LEU A 1133 28.45 -33.70 -40.70
C LEU A 1133 29.97 -33.86 -40.55
N ALA A 1134 30.63 -34.50 -41.51
CA ALA A 1134 32.09 -34.61 -41.53
C ALA A 1134 32.77 -33.24 -41.62
N ASP A 1135 32.22 -32.33 -42.44
CA ASP A 1135 32.71 -30.96 -42.57
C ASP A 1135 32.55 -30.20 -41.23
N LEU A 1136 31.40 -30.34 -40.55
CA LEU A 1136 31.16 -29.79 -39.21
C LEU A 1136 32.14 -30.35 -38.17
N GLN A 1137 32.39 -31.66 -38.18
CA GLN A 1137 33.35 -32.31 -37.28
C GLN A 1137 34.78 -31.84 -37.53
N ALA A 1138 35.13 -31.55 -38.80
CA ALA A 1138 36.47 -31.08 -39.18
C ALA A 1138 36.70 -29.59 -38.89
N ALA A 1139 35.64 -28.76 -38.92
CA ALA A 1139 35.73 -27.30 -38.78
C ALA A 1139 36.12 -26.81 -37.36
N GLY A 1140 36.00 -27.64 -36.32
CA GLY A 1140 36.35 -27.25 -34.95
C GLY A 1140 35.25 -26.47 -34.22
N GLN A 1141 35.58 -25.34 -33.57
CA GLN A 1141 34.60 -24.55 -32.79
C GLN A 1141 33.44 -24.05 -33.66
N GLY A 1142 32.21 -24.23 -33.18
CA GLY A 1142 30.97 -24.11 -33.94
C GLY A 1142 30.69 -22.73 -34.55
N ASP A 1143 30.70 -22.68 -35.88
CA ASP A 1143 30.21 -21.56 -36.68
C ASP A 1143 28.69 -21.69 -36.88
N CYS A 1144 27.92 -20.64 -36.52
CA CYS A 1144 26.48 -20.58 -36.74
C CYS A 1144 26.08 -20.78 -38.20
N ALA A 1145 26.92 -20.37 -39.16
CA ALA A 1145 26.64 -20.57 -40.58
C ALA A 1145 26.61 -22.07 -40.95
N LEU A 1146 27.55 -22.86 -40.42
CA LEU A 1146 27.62 -24.31 -40.67
C LEU A 1146 26.42 -25.05 -40.05
N PHE A 1147 25.98 -24.65 -38.85
CA PHE A 1147 24.77 -25.21 -38.25
C PHE A 1147 23.52 -24.92 -39.08
N SER A 1148 23.40 -23.72 -39.64
CA SER A 1148 22.30 -23.37 -40.55
C SER A 1148 22.28 -24.23 -41.80
N VAL A 1149 23.44 -24.52 -42.39
CA VAL A 1149 23.55 -25.39 -43.57
C VAL A 1149 23.19 -26.84 -43.22
N ALA A 1150 23.69 -27.35 -42.09
CA ALA A 1150 23.35 -28.70 -41.64
C ALA A 1150 21.84 -28.88 -41.44
N LEU A 1151 21.17 -27.92 -40.80
CA LEU A 1151 19.72 -27.97 -40.62
C LEU A 1151 18.95 -27.91 -41.94
N ALA A 1152 19.45 -27.15 -42.92
CA ALA A 1152 18.85 -27.12 -44.26
C ALA A 1152 18.95 -28.47 -44.97
N VAL A 1153 20.12 -29.12 -44.91
CA VAL A 1153 20.33 -30.47 -45.48
C VAL A 1153 19.47 -31.51 -44.76
N LEU A 1154 19.33 -31.40 -43.43
CA LEU A 1154 18.48 -32.30 -42.66
C LEU A 1154 17.00 -32.22 -43.09
N GLY A 1155 16.53 -31.03 -43.50
CA GLY A 1155 15.16 -30.85 -44.02
C GLY A 1155 14.89 -31.55 -45.36
N GLU A 1156 15.93 -31.92 -46.12
CA GLU A 1156 15.76 -32.57 -47.43
C GLU A 1156 15.20 -34.01 -47.33
N PHE A 1157 15.34 -34.65 -46.16
CA PHE A 1157 14.74 -35.96 -45.88
C PHE A 1157 13.21 -35.96 -45.85
N CYS A 1158 12.57 -34.78 -45.80
CA CYS A 1158 11.12 -34.62 -45.70
C CYS A 1158 10.45 -34.19 -47.02
N THR A 1159 11.25 -33.87 -48.05
CA THR A 1159 10.73 -33.53 -49.39
C THR A 1159 10.47 -34.80 -50.19
N PRO A 1160 9.25 -35.03 -50.73
CA PRO A 1160 9.03 -36.15 -51.65
C PRO A 1160 9.99 -35.99 -52.83
N SER A 1161 10.69 -37.07 -53.19
CA SER A 1161 11.62 -37.08 -54.31
C SER A 1161 10.87 -36.79 -55.62
N VAL A 1162 10.76 -35.51 -55.98
CA VAL A 1162 10.46 -35.11 -57.36
C VAL A 1162 11.72 -35.26 -58.19
N LEU A 1163 12.28 -36.46 -58.23
CA LEU A 1163 13.28 -36.87 -59.20
C LEU A 1163 13.08 -38.34 -59.48
N ASN A 1164 12.14 -38.59 -60.39
CA ASN A 1164 12.11 -39.79 -61.20
C ASN A 1164 12.87 -39.45 -62.50
N PRO A 1165 14.18 -39.73 -62.65
CA PRO A 1165 14.81 -39.67 -63.94
C PRO A 1165 14.64 -41.04 -64.62
N VAL A 1166 13.61 -41.10 -65.49
CA VAL A 1166 13.36 -42.09 -66.57
C VAL A 1166 13.36 -43.57 -66.20
#